data_AF-A0AAN4YZ06-F1
#
_entry.id   AF-A0AAN4YZ06-F1
#
_cell.length_a   1.000
_cell.length_b   1.000
_cell.length_c   1.000
_cell.angle_alpha   90.00
_cell.angle_beta   90.00
_cell.angle_gamma   90.00
#
_symmetry.space_group_name_H-M   'P 1'
#
loop_
_entity.id
_entity.type
_entity.pdbx_description
1 polymer ?
#
loop_
_entity_poly.entity_id
_entity_poly.type
_entity_poly.pdbx_seq_one_letter_code
_entity_poly.pdbx_strand_id
1 'polypeptide(L)'
;MGSRNFGVQMNLAELPPEMLLCITNKLCTAKDLLSFSLINKNMSSIIMGALYSFNIKEQGSSALFWAAQYDKLQTAQILLQTPGATADVVFEGNTPLIVAARFGSQLVMELLLQNPSTQLNATNPLGQTALYCAAANSHSITVSRLLRENGLLVNCPDIMSGWTPLAVAVLHGHSDVIQCFLSDGRADINTVDKHTRTPLFHAVQHDRSRIVEILLTDTRTNVTHRDSKGCTPLLDAARRGFYSSMNILLRHPDIEVNVYDSFSLSPLWYAVGFRSVDTAQQLLNRGATAHMMNGSHSSPLQRAISLQHMAMIRLLLEHPGVRPLPGTSDVGSRLGPNPLFTAVLVGRSDILELLLSSGLDTNVQDEEGRTPLALAASIGHYEDVKQLLHHQNTNPCITDYDGWTALHEAAIQGRLSVVQLLLSNPRVDINAKDEHGQTPLWWATFRMYPCVAQWLLHKDNINVNTIGLDQTTSLHHAVQAGNIAVARALLRREDLDPNSLDRFGYSPLRIAVSNGDISMVQLLLTRKDLLLYNDSPAQRPPSYGSGRWKRWKLIQTPLMIAIKEGYCEIAILLLQRTGSRINFQNWRGETALLLAVRGGHTEVVEHILRNPAVNVHLTDNSGHSALWWATHKESSSGIQRLLLIAHLTAQVRAYEKCVGTEISLHQWNDGIFNVGIDYRTSQQLCSGQTNNSLFLFIVLFLMVEIWNSALA
;
A
#
# COMPACT_ATOMS: atom_id res chain seq x y z
N MET A 1 38.87 -109.28 -46.56
CA MET A 1 40.16 -108.57 -46.44
C MET A 1 40.08 -107.29 -47.26
N GLY A 2 40.39 -106.13 -46.67
CA GLY A 2 40.59 -104.85 -47.37
C GLY A 2 39.47 -103.82 -47.23
N SER A 3 39.44 -103.07 -46.12
CA SER A 3 38.72 -101.80 -46.00
C SER A 3 39.60 -100.64 -46.55
N ARG A 4 39.03 -99.77 -47.38
CA ARG A 4 39.58 -98.42 -47.65
C ARG A 4 38.44 -97.40 -47.56
N ASN A 5 38.46 -96.62 -46.48
CA ASN A 5 37.69 -95.39 -46.32
C ASN A 5 38.24 -94.33 -47.28
N PHE A 6 37.41 -93.83 -48.20
CA PHE A 6 37.61 -92.54 -48.85
C PHE A 6 36.74 -91.51 -48.14
N GLY A 7 37.24 -90.96 -47.04
CA GLY A 7 36.71 -89.71 -46.49
C GLY A 7 37.45 -88.56 -47.16
N VAL A 8 36.81 -87.88 -48.11
CA VAL A 8 37.29 -86.56 -48.56
C VAL A 8 36.93 -85.58 -47.45
N GLN A 9 37.87 -85.35 -46.53
CA GLN A 9 37.82 -84.20 -45.64
C GLN A 9 38.01 -82.94 -46.51
N MET A 10 36.92 -82.35 -47.02
CA MET A 10 37.00 -80.99 -47.52
C MET A 10 37.37 -80.09 -46.36
N ASN A 11 38.56 -79.52 -46.42
CA ASN A 11 39.03 -78.60 -45.43
C ASN A 11 38.22 -77.29 -45.57
N LEU A 12 37.79 -76.69 -44.47
CA LEU A 12 37.07 -75.41 -44.46
C LEU A 12 37.84 -74.29 -45.21
N ALA A 13 39.15 -74.47 -45.39
CA ALA A 13 40.03 -73.60 -46.17
C ALA A 13 39.84 -73.67 -47.70
N GLU A 14 39.11 -74.66 -48.24
CA GLU A 14 39.02 -74.93 -49.70
C GLU A 14 37.62 -74.63 -50.29
N LEU A 15 36.70 -74.04 -49.51
CA LEU A 15 35.35 -73.73 -49.96
C LEU A 15 35.32 -72.53 -50.94
N PRO A 16 34.40 -72.54 -51.94
CA PRO A 16 34.24 -71.43 -52.87
C PRO A 16 33.70 -70.16 -52.17
N PRO A 17 34.06 -68.95 -52.67
CA PRO A 17 33.72 -67.67 -52.04
C PRO A 17 32.22 -67.48 -51.76
N GLU A 18 31.33 -67.98 -52.63
CA GLU A 18 29.88 -67.83 -52.49
C GLU A 18 29.32 -68.64 -51.30
N MET A 19 29.87 -69.84 -51.05
CA MET A 19 29.48 -70.66 -49.89
C MET A 19 30.03 -70.07 -48.59
N LEU A 20 31.24 -69.53 -48.62
CA LEU A 20 31.86 -68.85 -47.48
C LEU A 20 31.08 -67.60 -47.06
N LEU A 21 30.54 -66.84 -48.01
CA LEU A 21 29.65 -65.70 -47.75
C LEU A 21 28.34 -66.13 -47.07
N CYS A 22 27.80 -67.29 -47.45
CA CYS A 22 26.57 -67.83 -46.86
C CYS A 22 26.79 -68.31 -45.41
N ILE A 23 27.94 -68.92 -45.12
CA ILE A 23 28.30 -69.39 -43.78
C ILE A 23 28.58 -68.20 -42.85
N THR A 24 29.34 -67.21 -43.32
CA THR A 24 29.67 -66.01 -42.54
C THR A 24 28.42 -65.19 -42.19
N ASN A 25 27.43 -65.10 -43.09
CA ASN A 25 26.14 -64.45 -42.81
C ASN A 25 25.28 -65.16 -41.75
N LYS A 26 25.60 -66.40 -41.36
CA LYS A 26 24.91 -67.16 -40.31
C LYS A 26 25.64 -67.17 -38.96
N LEU A 27 26.82 -66.54 -38.87
CA LEU A 27 27.56 -66.44 -37.61
C LEU A 27 27.04 -65.26 -36.79
N CYS A 28 26.65 -65.53 -35.54
CA CYS A 28 25.93 -64.58 -34.69
C CYS A 28 26.82 -63.79 -33.72
N THR A 29 28.15 -64.03 -33.68
CA THR A 29 29.05 -63.30 -32.79
C THR A 29 30.32 -62.83 -33.50
N ALA A 30 30.79 -61.62 -33.15
CA ALA A 30 32.02 -61.04 -33.69
C ALA A 30 33.25 -61.92 -33.39
N LYS A 31 33.22 -62.65 -32.26
CA LYS A 31 34.27 -63.57 -31.84
C LYS A 31 34.32 -64.81 -32.74
N ASP A 32 33.17 -65.33 -33.17
CA ASP A 32 33.11 -66.46 -34.09
C ASP A 32 33.58 -66.06 -35.49
N LEU A 33 33.19 -64.87 -35.97
CA LEU A 33 33.69 -64.31 -37.22
C LEU A 33 35.22 -64.07 -37.19
N LEU A 34 35.76 -63.58 -36.07
CA LEU A 34 37.21 -63.34 -35.89
C LEU A 34 37.97 -64.65 -35.89
N SER A 35 37.45 -65.64 -35.17
CA SER A 35 38.01 -67.00 -35.13
C SER A 35 38.00 -67.63 -36.53
N PHE A 36 36.93 -67.42 -37.30
CA PHE A 36 36.80 -67.91 -38.67
C PHE A 36 37.75 -67.21 -39.65
N SER A 37 38.05 -65.92 -39.43
CA SER A 37 39.01 -65.14 -40.23
C SER A 37 40.46 -65.64 -40.14
N LEU A 38 40.83 -66.20 -38.99
CA LEU A 38 42.19 -66.65 -38.71
C LEU A 38 42.54 -68.00 -39.38
N ILE A 39 41.53 -68.71 -39.89
CA ILE A 39 41.69 -70.05 -40.46
C ILE A 39 42.20 -69.98 -41.91
N ASN A 40 41.98 -68.89 -42.65
CA ASN A 40 42.41 -68.79 -44.05
C ASN A 40 42.76 -67.36 -44.49
N LYS A 41 43.98 -67.15 -45.00
CA LYS A 41 44.48 -65.85 -45.49
C LYS A 41 43.67 -65.31 -46.68
N ASN A 42 43.14 -66.17 -47.55
CA ASN A 42 42.30 -65.74 -48.68
C ASN A 42 40.89 -65.33 -48.24
N MET A 43 40.47 -65.73 -47.03
CA MET A 43 39.19 -65.32 -46.46
C MET A 43 39.26 -64.00 -45.68
N SER A 44 40.46 -63.46 -45.41
CA SER A 44 40.59 -62.26 -44.57
C SER A 44 39.86 -61.06 -45.15
N SER A 45 39.91 -60.83 -46.47
CA SER A 45 39.22 -59.69 -47.10
C SER A 45 37.69 -59.83 -47.07
N ILE A 46 37.17 -61.04 -47.34
CA ILE A 46 35.73 -61.34 -47.36
C ILE A 46 35.16 -61.35 -45.94
N ILE A 47 35.87 -61.98 -44.99
CA ILE A 47 35.46 -62.06 -43.60
C ILE A 47 35.61 -60.69 -42.94
N MET A 48 36.65 -59.89 -43.21
CA MET A 48 36.73 -58.51 -42.71
C MET A 48 35.54 -57.67 -43.20
N GLY A 49 35.09 -57.86 -44.44
CA GLY A 49 33.83 -57.27 -44.92
C GLY A 49 32.61 -57.77 -44.13
N ALA A 50 32.51 -59.07 -43.87
CA ALA A 50 31.42 -59.66 -43.09
C ALA A 50 31.45 -59.26 -41.59
N LEU A 51 32.63 -59.16 -40.98
CA LEU A 51 32.88 -58.79 -39.59
C LEU A 51 32.65 -57.30 -39.37
N TYR A 52 33.06 -56.49 -40.35
CA TYR A 52 32.70 -55.08 -40.41
C TYR A 52 31.18 -54.92 -40.56
N SER A 53 30.55 -55.66 -41.47
CA SER A 53 29.08 -55.66 -41.64
C SER A 53 28.34 -56.14 -40.38
N PHE A 54 28.93 -57.10 -39.65
CA PHE A 54 28.41 -57.61 -38.37
C PHE A 54 28.56 -56.57 -37.26
N ASN A 55 29.74 -55.96 -37.10
CA ASN A 55 29.96 -54.88 -36.13
C ASN A 55 29.11 -53.64 -36.43
N ILE A 56 28.86 -53.34 -37.71
CA ILE A 56 27.89 -52.33 -38.14
C ILE A 56 26.48 -52.69 -37.65
N LYS A 57 26.04 -53.93 -37.88
CA LYS A 57 24.66 -54.37 -37.59
C LYS A 57 24.38 -54.53 -36.09
N GLU A 58 25.32 -55.07 -35.33
CA GLU A 58 25.11 -55.47 -33.92
C GLU A 58 25.67 -54.45 -32.90
N GLN A 59 26.69 -53.65 -33.27
CA GLN A 59 27.35 -52.71 -32.33
C GLN A 59 27.42 -51.27 -32.84
N GLY A 60 27.09 -51.01 -34.11
CA GLY A 60 27.43 -49.78 -34.82
C GLY A 60 28.97 -49.64 -35.00
N SER A 61 29.42 -49.24 -36.19
CA SER A 61 30.86 -49.26 -36.52
C SER A 61 31.67 -48.16 -35.84
N SER A 62 32.14 -48.39 -34.61
CA SER A 62 32.97 -47.45 -33.83
C SER A 62 34.21 -46.93 -34.58
N ALA A 63 34.78 -47.71 -35.51
CA ALA A 63 35.99 -47.35 -36.24
C ALA A 63 35.78 -46.24 -37.29
N LEU A 64 34.65 -46.24 -38.02
CA LEU A 64 34.35 -45.17 -38.98
C LEU A 64 33.97 -43.88 -38.26
N PHE A 65 33.25 -43.98 -37.13
CA PHE A 65 32.98 -42.82 -36.27
C PHE A 65 34.25 -42.24 -35.66
N TRP A 66 35.19 -43.08 -35.20
CA TRP A 66 36.50 -42.63 -34.74
C TRP A 66 37.28 -41.93 -35.85
N ALA A 67 37.31 -42.51 -37.06
CA ALA A 67 37.95 -41.87 -38.20
C ALA A 67 37.30 -40.52 -38.53
N ALA A 68 35.97 -40.43 -38.50
CA ALA A 68 35.20 -39.20 -38.70
C ALA A 68 35.34 -38.19 -37.56
N GLN A 69 35.64 -38.61 -36.34
CA GLN A 69 35.87 -37.72 -35.20
C GLN A 69 37.26 -37.09 -35.22
N TYR A 70 38.28 -37.86 -35.60
CA TYR A 70 39.69 -37.46 -35.57
C TYR A 70 40.29 -37.16 -36.95
N ASP A 71 39.43 -36.95 -37.94
CA ASP A 71 39.74 -36.66 -39.36
C ASP A 71 40.78 -37.62 -40.00
N LYS A 72 40.65 -38.93 -39.74
CA LYS A 72 41.59 -39.95 -40.25
C LYS A 72 41.21 -40.44 -41.64
N LEU A 73 41.60 -39.67 -42.66
CA LEU A 73 41.32 -39.94 -44.08
C LEU A 73 41.66 -41.38 -44.51
N GLN A 74 42.87 -41.85 -44.24
CA GLN A 74 43.34 -43.17 -44.70
C GLN A 74 42.52 -44.30 -44.09
N THR A 75 42.19 -44.18 -42.79
CA THR A 75 41.33 -45.15 -42.09
C THR A 75 39.92 -45.14 -42.68
N ALA A 76 39.34 -43.96 -42.92
CA ALA A 76 38.03 -43.84 -43.55
C ALA A 76 37.99 -44.42 -44.98
N GLN A 77 39.04 -44.19 -45.79
CA GLN A 77 39.18 -44.76 -47.14
C GLN A 77 39.13 -46.29 -47.14
N ILE A 78 39.95 -46.91 -46.28
CA ILE A 78 40.01 -48.38 -46.19
C ILE A 78 38.65 -48.95 -45.78
N LEU A 79 38.00 -48.31 -44.79
CA LEU A 79 36.70 -48.77 -44.28
C LEU A 79 35.60 -48.65 -45.33
N LEU A 80 35.58 -47.61 -46.16
CA LEU A 80 34.54 -47.40 -47.18
C LEU A 80 34.80 -48.18 -48.48
N GLN A 81 36.05 -48.56 -48.77
CA GLN A 81 36.39 -49.48 -49.87
C GLN A 81 36.11 -50.95 -49.53
N THR A 82 35.80 -51.27 -48.27
CA THR A 82 35.52 -52.64 -47.83
C THR A 82 34.15 -53.09 -48.38
N PRO A 83 34.05 -54.27 -49.03
CA PRO A 83 32.79 -54.78 -49.57
C PRO A 83 31.69 -54.88 -48.50
N GLY A 84 30.54 -54.24 -48.75
CA GLY A 84 29.40 -54.21 -47.82
C GLY A 84 29.41 -53.06 -46.79
N ALA A 85 30.43 -52.19 -46.82
CA ALA A 85 30.46 -50.97 -46.03
C ALA A 85 29.43 -49.95 -46.53
N THR A 86 28.70 -49.33 -45.62
CA THR A 86 27.80 -48.21 -45.91
C THR A 86 28.35 -46.92 -45.30
N ALA A 87 28.16 -45.79 -45.99
CA ALA A 87 28.54 -44.48 -45.46
C ALA A 87 27.58 -43.98 -44.36
N ASP A 88 26.34 -44.51 -44.32
CA ASP A 88 25.26 -44.10 -43.41
C ASP A 88 25.02 -45.11 -42.27
N VAL A 89 26.09 -45.73 -41.78
CA VAL A 89 25.99 -46.52 -40.54
C VAL A 89 25.47 -45.64 -39.41
N VAL A 90 24.66 -46.19 -38.50
CA VAL A 90 24.09 -45.43 -37.38
C VAL A 90 24.69 -45.93 -36.07
N PHE A 91 25.27 -45.04 -35.28
CA PHE A 91 25.76 -45.33 -33.92
C PHE A 91 25.29 -44.24 -32.97
N GLU A 92 24.65 -44.64 -31.88
CA GLU A 92 23.97 -43.73 -30.94
C GLU A 92 23.02 -42.75 -31.67
N GLY A 93 22.44 -43.20 -32.78
CA GLY A 93 21.57 -42.40 -33.64
C GLY A 93 22.28 -41.37 -34.55
N ASN A 94 23.61 -41.27 -34.54
CA ASN A 94 24.35 -40.37 -35.44
C ASN A 94 24.91 -41.13 -36.65
N THR A 95 25.02 -40.46 -37.81
CA THR A 95 25.75 -40.96 -38.99
C THR A 95 27.20 -40.46 -38.98
N PRO A 96 28.14 -41.12 -39.69
CA PRO A 96 29.51 -40.66 -39.82
C PRO A 96 29.61 -39.21 -40.33
N LEU A 97 28.70 -38.80 -41.22
CA LEU A 97 28.62 -37.44 -41.70
C LEU A 97 28.25 -36.44 -40.59
N ILE A 98 27.30 -36.78 -39.72
CA ILE A 98 26.95 -35.95 -38.55
C ILE A 98 28.14 -35.82 -37.59
N VAL A 99 28.89 -36.90 -37.35
CA VAL A 99 30.08 -36.87 -36.50
C VAL A 99 31.21 -36.06 -37.13
N ALA A 100 31.51 -36.27 -38.42
CA ALA A 100 32.50 -35.48 -39.14
C ALA A 100 32.14 -33.98 -39.13
N ALA A 101 30.86 -33.65 -39.31
CA ALA A 101 30.37 -32.28 -39.26
C ALA A 101 30.46 -31.67 -37.85
N ARG A 102 30.18 -32.43 -36.79
CA ARG A 102 30.27 -31.99 -35.39
C ARG A 102 31.70 -31.63 -34.96
N PHE A 103 32.69 -32.39 -35.44
CA PHE A 103 34.11 -32.18 -35.10
C PHE A 103 34.88 -31.37 -36.15
N GLY A 104 34.23 -30.99 -37.25
CA GLY A 104 34.88 -30.22 -38.32
C GLY A 104 35.92 -31.02 -39.12
N SER A 105 35.77 -32.34 -39.21
CA SER A 105 36.69 -33.23 -39.93
C SER A 105 36.52 -33.08 -41.44
N GLN A 106 37.36 -32.25 -42.05
CA GLN A 106 37.21 -31.81 -43.44
C GLN A 106 37.50 -32.94 -44.43
N LEU A 107 38.61 -33.68 -44.22
CA LEU A 107 39.07 -34.70 -45.15
C LEU A 107 38.10 -35.89 -45.20
N VAL A 108 37.67 -36.35 -44.02
CA VAL A 108 36.71 -37.46 -43.94
C VAL A 108 35.33 -37.04 -44.44
N MET A 109 34.90 -35.80 -44.19
CA MET A 109 33.65 -35.29 -44.75
C MET A 109 33.68 -35.24 -46.29
N GLU A 110 34.76 -34.75 -46.91
CA GLU A 110 34.88 -34.73 -48.38
C GLU A 110 34.77 -36.13 -48.98
N LEU A 111 35.41 -37.10 -48.34
CA LEU A 111 35.33 -38.49 -48.74
C LEU A 111 33.90 -39.04 -48.60
N LEU A 112 33.22 -38.75 -47.49
CA LEU A 112 31.83 -39.18 -47.29
C LEU A 112 30.89 -38.56 -48.33
N LEU A 113 31.05 -37.29 -48.67
CA LEU A 113 30.23 -36.60 -49.69
C LEU A 113 30.48 -37.11 -51.12
N GLN A 114 31.68 -37.61 -51.43
CA GLN A 114 31.97 -38.26 -52.72
C GLN A 114 31.26 -39.60 -52.89
N ASN A 115 30.83 -40.24 -51.79
CA ASN A 115 30.10 -41.50 -51.86
C ASN A 115 28.61 -41.23 -52.22
N PRO A 116 28.10 -41.79 -53.34
CA PRO A 116 26.74 -41.53 -53.80
C PRO A 116 25.65 -42.12 -52.90
N SER A 117 26.01 -43.04 -52.00
CA SER A 117 25.08 -43.64 -51.04
C SER A 117 24.79 -42.74 -49.85
N THR A 118 25.63 -41.73 -49.57
CA THR A 118 25.56 -40.91 -48.36
C THR A 118 24.28 -40.09 -48.26
N GLN A 119 23.58 -40.25 -47.14
CA GLN A 119 22.37 -39.49 -46.81
C GLN A 119 22.73 -38.13 -46.24
N LEU A 120 22.75 -37.13 -47.12
CA LEU A 120 23.07 -35.74 -46.79
C LEU A 120 22.17 -35.13 -45.69
N ASN A 121 20.88 -35.48 -45.70
CA ASN A 121 19.85 -34.92 -44.81
C ASN A 121 19.47 -35.86 -43.66
N ALA A 122 20.30 -36.87 -43.35
CA ALA A 122 20.06 -37.75 -42.21
C ALA A 122 20.04 -36.95 -40.89
N THR A 123 19.13 -37.32 -40.00
CA THR A 123 18.96 -36.67 -38.68
C THR A 123 19.28 -37.63 -37.55
N ASN A 124 19.87 -37.11 -36.48
CA ASN A 124 20.01 -37.87 -35.22
C ASN A 124 18.69 -37.92 -34.42
N PRO A 125 18.62 -38.60 -33.25
CA PRO A 125 17.40 -38.69 -32.44
C PRO A 125 16.87 -37.35 -31.95
N LEU A 126 17.70 -36.30 -31.97
CA LEU A 126 17.32 -34.92 -31.64
C LEU A 126 16.81 -34.15 -32.87
N GLY A 127 16.75 -34.77 -34.04
CA GLY A 127 16.36 -34.13 -35.31
C GLY A 127 17.47 -33.31 -35.96
N GLN A 128 18.71 -33.42 -35.48
CA GLN A 128 19.82 -32.57 -35.95
C GLN A 128 20.47 -33.18 -37.18
N THR A 129 20.61 -32.40 -38.24
CA THR A 129 21.35 -32.77 -39.47
C THR A 129 22.86 -32.55 -39.31
N ALA A 130 23.65 -33.05 -40.26
CA ALA A 130 25.08 -32.74 -40.32
C ALA A 130 25.33 -31.22 -40.39
N LEU A 131 24.53 -30.49 -41.18
CA LEU A 131 24.58 -29.03 -41.26
C LEU A 131 24.31 -28.37 -39.91
N TYR A 132 23.30 -28.85 -39.16
CA TYR A 132 23.01 -28.36 -37.80
C TYR A 132 24.22 -28.55 -36.87
N CYS A 133 24.81 -29.74 -36.85
CA CYS A 133 25.95 -30.02 -35.97
C CYS A 133 27.21 -29.20 -36.33
N ALA A 134 27.49 -29.00 -37.62
CA ALA A 134 28.57 -28.12 -38.06
C ALA A 134 28.31 -26.66 -37.65
N ALA A 135 27.07 -26.21 -37.81
CA ALA A 135 26.67 -24.86 -37.43
C ALA A 135 26.78 -24.62 -35.93
N ALA A 136 26.36 -25.58 -35.08
CA ALA A 136 26.43 -25.46 -33.63
C ALA A 136 27.86 -25.41 -33.07
N ASN A 137 28.84 -26.00 -33.76
CA ASN A 137 30.24 -26.11 -33.32
C ASN A 137 31.20 -25.12 -34.02
N SER A 138 30.67 -24.08 -34.68
CA SER A 138 31.47 -23.01 -35.33
C SER A 138 32.34 -23.45 -36.51
N HIS A 139 32.00 -24.54 -37.21
CA HIS A 139 32.81 -25.05 -38.32
C HIS A 139 32.41 -24.41 -39.67
N SER A 140 32.79 -23.14 -39.88
CA SER A 140 32.42 -22.35 -41.07
C SER A 140 32.85 -22.96 -42.41
N ILE A 141 34.03 -23.60 -42.46
CA ILE A 141 34.53 -24.30 -43.67
C ILE A 141 33.62 -25.49 -43.99
N THR A 142 33.31 -26.30 -42.98
CA THR A 142 32.42 -27.47 -43.09
C THR A 142 31.02 -27.04 -43.54
N VAL A 143 30.47 -25.98 -42.94
CA VAL A 143 29.18 -25.39 -43.34
C VAL A 143 29.22 -24.91 -44.80
N SER A 144 30.23 -24.14 -45.19
CA SER A 144 30.39 -23.64 -46.57
C SER A 144 30.49 -24.77 -47.60
N ARG A 145 31.18 -25.86 -47.24
CA ARG A 145 31.30 -27.03 -48.11
C ARG A 145 29.99 -27.78 -48.24
N LEU A 146 29.27 -28.02 -47.13
CA LEU A 146 27.97 -28.68 -47.15
C LEU A 146 26.96 -27.86 -47.97
N LEU A 147 26.94 -26.54 -47.82
CA LEU A 147 26.06 -25.66 -48.60
C LEU A 147 26.29 -25.77 -50.12
N ARG A 148 27.45 -26.22 -50.62
CA ARG A 148 27.65 -26.45 -52.05
C ARG A 148 26.95 -27.70 -52.60
N GLU A 149 26.45 -28.58 -51.73
CA GLU A 149 25.80 -29.82 -52.15
C GLU A 149 24.37 -29.59 -52.65
N ASN A 150 24.06 -30.21 -53.79
CA ASN A 150 22.73 -30.17 -54.38
C ASN A 150 21.76 -31.05 -53.55
N GLY A 151 20.58 -30.52 -53.25
CA GLY A 151 19.56 -31.24 -52.46
C GLY A 151 19.75 -31.16 -50.94
N LEU A 152 20.69 -30.36 -50.43
CA LEU A 152 20.80 -30.08 -49.00
C LEU A 152 19.58 -29.31 -48.49
N LEU A 153 18.97 -29.81 -47.41
CA LEU A 153 17.90 -29.11 -46.70
C LEU A 153 18.50 -28.18 -45.64
N VAL A 154 18.52 -26.88 -45.95
CA VAL A 154 19.19 -25.86 -45.12
C VAL A 154 18.40 -25.52 -43.85
N ASN A 155 17.08 -25.57 -43.91
CA ASN A 155 16.18 -25.06 -42.85
C ASN A 155 15.57 -26.18 -41.97
N CYS A 156 16.22 -27.34 -41.87
CA CYS A 156 15.73 -28.45 -41.04
C CYS A 156 15.77 -28.11 -39.54
N PRO A 157 14.62 -28.04 -38.84
CA PRO A 157 14.60 -27.75 -37.41
C PRO A 157 14.92 -29.00 -36.57
N ASP A 158 15.53 -28.79 -35.41
CA ASP A 158 15.66 -29.85 -34.40
C ASP A 158 14.31 -30.16 -33.73
N ILE A 159 14.16 -31.38 -33.19
CA ILE A 159 12.92 -31.85 -32.59
C ILE A 159 12.68 -31.22 -31.20
N MET A 160 13.73 -30.87 -30.46
CA MET A 160 13.61 -30.41 -29.07
C MET A 160 13.10 -28.97 -28.99
N SER A 161 13.77 -28.05 -29.68
CA SER A 161 13.53 -26.61 -29.60
C SER A 161 12.89 -26.04 -30.87
N GLY A 162 12.99 -26.75 -32.00
CA GLY A 162 12.56 -26.24 -33.30
C GLY A 162 13.57 -25.31 -33.95
N TRP A 163 14.84 -25.32 -33.54
CA TRP A 163 15.88 -24.46 -34.08
C TRP A 163 16.42 -25.00 -35.40
N THR A 164 16.58 -24.11 -36.37
CA THR A 164 17.29 -24.39 -37.61
C THR A 164 18.82 -24.27 -37.44
N PRO A 165 19.62 -24.76 -38.39
CA PRO A 165 21.08 -24.61 -38.36
C PRO A 165 21.54 -23.14 -38.21
N LEU A 166 20.81 -22.21 -38.84
CA LEU A 166 21.05 -20.77 -38.66
C LEU A 166 20.73 -20.29 -37.24
N ALA A 167 19.57 -20.69 -36.70
CA ALA A 167 19.16 -20.29 -35.35
C ALA A 167 20.15 -20.76 -34.26
N VAL A 168 20.66 -21.99 -34.36
CA VAL A 168 21.66 -22.51 -33.40
C VAL A 168 23.02 -21.82 -33.54
N ALA A 169 23.42 -21.45 -34.77
CA ALA A 169 24.63 -20.64 -34.97
C ALA A 169 24.52 -19.24 -34.35
N VAL A 170 23.34 -18.62 -34.47
CA VAL A 170 23.02 -17.32 -33.84
C VAL A 170 23.03 -17.42 -32.32
N LEU A 171 22.42 -18.47 -31.75
CA LEU A 171 22.43 -18.71 -30.31
C LEU A 171 23.85 -18.75 -29.73
N HIS A 172 24.76 -19.47 -30.41
CA HIS A 172 26.11 -19.70 -29.91
C HIS A 172 27.12 -18.59 -30.20
N GLY A 173 26.83 -17.65 -31.11
CA GLY A 173 27.78 -16.56 -31.39
C GLY A 173 28.54 -16.66 -32.70
N HIS A 174 28.24 -17.63 -33.57
CA HIS A 174 29.14 -18.08 -34.63
C HIS A 174 29.07 -17.19 -35.86
N SER A 175 29.68 -16.02 -35.78
CA SER A 175 29.61 -14.96 -36.81
C SER A 175 29.99 -15.45 -38.21
N ASP A 176 31.07 -16.23 -38.35
CA ASP A 176 31.53 -16.73 -39.65
C ASP A 176 30.54 -17.71 -40.27
N VAL A 177 29.98 -18.61 -39.46
CA VAL A 177 28.93 -19.56 -39.89
C VAL A 177 27.67 -18.82 -40.34
N ILE A 178 27.27 -17.78 -39.61
CA ILE A 178 26.11 -16.95 -39.97
C ILE A 178 26.35 -16.27 -41.32
N GLN A 179 27.55 -15.70 -41.54
CA GLN A 179 27.92 -15.09 -42.82
C GLN A 179 27.87 -16.09 -43.99
N CYS A 180 28.29 -17.35 -43.77
CA CYS A 180 28.14 -18.42 -44.77
C CYS A 180 26.67 -18.64 -45.16
N PHE A 181 25.76 -18.69 -44.17
CA PHE A 181 24.32 -18.85 -44.43
C PHE A 181 23.70 -17.65 -45.13
N LEU A 182 24.07 -16.43 -44.72
CA LEU A 182 23.59 -15.19 -45.37
C LEU A 182 24.04 -15.12 -46.84
N SER A 183 25.30 -15.49 -47.11
CA SER A 183 25.87 -15.48 -48.46
C SER A 183 25.24 -16.52 -49.40
N ASP A 184 24.81 -17.68 -48.87
CA ASP A 184 24.16 -18.73 -49.66
C ASP A 184 22.72 -18.36 -50.07
N GLY A 185 22.02 -17.58 -49.26
CA GLY A 185 20.69 -17.07 -49.56
C GLY A 185 19.53 -18.08 -49.42
N ARG A 186 19.78 -19.40 -49.35
CA ARG A 186 18.71 -20.40 -49.15
C ARG A 186 18.30 -20.57 -47.68
N ALA A 187 19.15 -20.13 -46.75
CA ALA A 187 18.81 -20.10 -45.33
C ALA A 187 17.70 -19.07 -45.10
N ASP A 188 16.60 -19.51 -44.47
CA ASP A 188 15.53 -18.61 -44.05
C ASP A 188 15.90 -17.97 -42.72
N ILE A 189 16.13 -16.65 -42.75
CA ILE A 189 16.51 -15.85 -41.58
C ILE A 189 15.37 -15.65 -40.59
N ASN A 190 14.12 -15.90 -41.00
CA ASN A 190 12.92 -15.68 -40.20
C ASN A 190 12.30 -16.97 -39.67
N THR A 191 13.04 -18.09 -39.71
CA THR A 191 12.58 -19.36 -39.14
C THR A 191 12.19 -19.18 -37.68
N VAL A 192 11.15 -19.86 -37.22
CA VAL A 192 10.66 -19.71 -35.86
C VAL A 192 10.85 -20.96 -35.02
N ASP A 193 11.22 -20.77 -33.75
CA ASP A 193 11.26 -21.85 -32.76
C ASP A 193 9.84 -22.23 -32.27
N LYS A 194 9.75 -23.20 -31.35
CA LYS A 194 8.47 -23.61 -30.73
C LYS A 194 7.73 -22.49 -29.97
N HIS A 195 8.41 -21.39 -29.64
CA HIS A 195 7.83 -20.21 -28.99
C HIS A 195 7.58 -19.05 -29.96
N THR A 196 7.64 -19.34 -31.25
CA THR A 196 7.52 -18.41 -32.38
C THR A 196 8.60 -17.31 -32.40
N ARG A 197 9.80 -17.59 -31.88
CA ARG A 197 10.95 -16.66 -31.88
C ARG A 197 11.85 -16.88 -33.09
N THR A 198 12.29 -15.78 -33.70
CA THR A 198 13.23 -15.80 -34.84
C THR A 198 14.69 -15.84 -34.38
N PRO A 199 15.65 -16.16 -35.27
CA PRO A 199 17.08 -15.98 -35.00
C PRO A 199 17.41 -14.60 -34.42
N LEU A 200 16.79 -13.53 -34.93
CA LEU A 200 16.97 -12.18 -34.39
C LEU A 200 16.58 -12.07 -32.90
N PHE A 201 15.49 -12.72 -32.48
CA PHE A 201 15.14 -12.79 -31.05
C PHE A 201 16.22 -13.46 -30.22
N HIS A 202 16.80 -14.56 -30.69
CA HIS A 202 17.86 -15.26 -29.96
C HIS A 202 19.13 -14.40 -29.87
N ALA A 203 19.50 -13.70 -30.95
CA ALA A 203 20.62 -12.75 -30.92
C ALA A 203 20.42 -11.66 -29.86
N VAL A 204 19.21 -11.10 -29.77
CA VAL A 204 18.84 -10.09 -28.78
C VAL A 204 18.81 -10.67 -27.36
N GLN A 205 18.22 -11.85 -27.16
CA GLN A 205 18.07 -12.49 -25.84
C GLN A 205 19.40 -12.77 -25.12
N HIS A 206 20.47 -12.92 -25.89
CA HIS A 206 21.83 -13.16 -25.39
C HIS A 206 22.76 -11.93 -25.53
N ASP A 207 22.19 -10.75 -25.80
CA ASP A 207 22.89 -9.48 -26.05
C ASP A 207 24.07 -9.59 -27.02
N ARG A 208 23.88 -10.37 -28.09
CA ARG A 208 24.88 -10.56 -29.15
C ARG A 208 24.79 -9.45 -30.18
N SER A 209 25.10 -8.23 -29.75
CA SER A 209 25.05 -7.01 -30.58
C SER A 209 25.71 -7.16 -31.95
N ARG A 210 26.87 -7.83 -32.03
CA ARG A 210 27.54 -8.12 -33.31
C ARG A 210 26.74 -9.03 -34.24
N ILE A 211 26.04 -10.03 -33.69
CA ILE A 211 25.17 -10.90 -34.50
C ILE A 211 23.92 -10.15 -34.91
N VAL A 212 23.34 -9.32 -34.03
CA VAL A 212 22.21 -8.45 -34.38
C VAL A 212 22.59 -7.58 -35.59
N GLU A 213 23.76 -6.95 -35.56
CA GLU A 213 24.27 -6.15 -36.68
C GLU A 213 24.42 -6.98 -37.96
N ILE A 214 25.01 -8.19 -37.87
CA ILE A 214 25.16 -9.11 -39.02
C ILE A 214 23.79 -9.49 -39.60
N LEU A 215 22.82 -9.88 -38.79
CA LEU A 215 21.49 -10.27 -39.26
C LEU A 215 20.76 -9.09 -39.93
N LEU A 216 20.91 -7.87 -39.40
CA LEU A 216 20.31 -6.67 -39.99
C LEU A 216 21.00 -6.20 -41.29
N THR A 217 22.15 -6.77 -41.68
CA THR A 217 22.72 -6.51 -43.01
C THR A 217 21.90 -7.13 -44.13
N ASP A 218 21.15 -8.19 -43.83
CA ASP A 218 20.25 -8.84 -44.78
C ASP A 218 18.87 -8.17 -44.75
N THR A 219 18.44 -7.65 -45.90
CA THR A 219 17.16 -6.94 -46.05
C THR A 219 15.94 -7.84 -45.84
N ARG A 220 16.11 -9.17 -45.81
CA ARG A 220 15.03 -10.13 -45.58
C ARG A 220 14.69 -10.30 -44.10
N THR A 221 15.50 -9.77 -43.19
CA THR A 221 15.31 -9.92 -41.74
C THR A 221 14.04 -9.21 -41.27
N ASN A 222 13.11 -9.97 -40.70
CA ASN A 222 11.89 -9.42 -40.13
C ASN A 222 12.15 -8.90 -38.70
N VAL A 223 12.24 -7.58 -38.58
CA VAL A 223 12.46 -6.87 -37.31
C VAL A 223 11.19 -6.62 -36.50
N THR A 224 10.00 -6.79 -37.09
CA THR A 224 8.70 -6.51 -36.45
C THR A 224 7.99 -7.78 -35.98
N HIS A 225 8.58 -8.95 -36.22
CA HIS A 225 8.02 -10.23 -35.81
C HIS A 225 7.70 -10.28 -34.31
N ARG A 226 6.61 -10.95 -33.95
CA ARG A 226 6.15 -11.10 -32.57
C ARG A 226 6.26 -12.53 -32.10
N ASP A 227 6.81 -12.73 -30.90
CA ASP A 227 6.85 -14.04 -30.27
C ASP A 227 5.46 -14.46 -29.75
N SER A 228 5.37 -15.66 -29.18
CA SER A 228 4.11 -16.22 -28.64
C SER A 228 3.45 -15.38 -27.54
N LYS A 229 4.17 -14.40 -26.98
CA LYS A 229 3.67 -13.44 -25.99
C LYS A 229 3.34 -12.08 -26.59
N GLY A 230 3.49 -11.91 -27.91
CA GLY A 230 3.29 -10.66 -28.61
C GLY A 230 4.46 -9.68 -28.52
N CYS A 231 5.60 -10.08 -27.93
CA CYS A 231 6.77 -9.20 -27.78
C CYS A 231 7.52 -9.08 -29.10
N THR A 232 8.07 -7.91 -29.42
CA THR A 232 9.01 -7.68 -30.55
C THR A 232 10.47 -7.79 -30.09
N PRO A 233 11.46 -7.92 -31.01
CA PRO A 233 12.88 -7.95 -30.65
C PRO A 233 13.32 -6.67 -29.91
N LEU A 234 12.85 -5.50 -30.34
CA LEU A 234 13.11 -4.23 -29.65
C LEU A 234 12.59 -4.26 -28.22
N LEU A 235 11.37 -4.76 -28.01
CA LEU A 235 10.75 -4.81 -26.69
C LEU A 235 11.45 -5.81 -25.76
N ASP A 236 11.89 -6.96 -26.27
CA ASP A 236 12.66 -7.91 -25.46
C ASP A 236 14.04 -7.35 -25.09
N ALA A 237 14.70 -6.63 -26.02
CA ALA A 237 15.94 -5.91 -25.73
C ALA A 237 15.73 -4.86 -24.63
N ALA A 238 14.67 -4.06 -24.74
CA ALA A 238 14.32 -3.02 -23.77
C ALA A 238 14.01 -3.62 -22.40
N ARG A 239 13.19 -4.66 -22.34
CA ARG A 239 12.82 -5.37 -21.10
C ARG A 239 14.02 -5.94 -20.34
N ARG A 240 15.08 -6.33 -21.05
CA ARG A 240 16.32 -6.89 -20.49
C ARG A 240 17.41 -5.84 -20.24
N GLY A 241 17.23 -4.59 -20.71
CA GLY A 241 18.24 -3.53 -20.59
C GLY A 241 19.41 -3.67 -21.56
N PHE A 242 19.23 -4.35 -22.69
CA PHE A 242 20.29 -4.62 -23.68
C PHE A 242 20.44 -3.47 -24.68
N TYR A 243 21.01 -2.36 -24.20
CA TYR A 243 21.10 -1.10 -24.94
C TYR A 243 21.92 -1.18 -26.24
N SER A 244 22.98 -1.99 -26.27
CA SER A 244 23.80 -2.20 -27.46
C SER A 244 22.94 -2.78 -28.59
N SER A 245 22.16 -3.82 -28.27
CA SER A 245 21.22 -4.45 -29.20
C SER A 245 20.09 -3.48 -29.58
N MET A 246 19.54 -2.72 -28.63
CA MET A 246 18.53 -1.69 -28.92
C MET A 246 19.05 -0.62 -29.88
N ASN A 247 20.24 -0.07 -29.64
CA ASN A 247 20.81 1.00 -30.47
C ASN A 247 21.07 0.54 -31.90
N ILE A 248 21.44 -0.72 -32.09
CA ILE A 248 21.62 -1.32 -33.43
C ILE A 248 20.26 -1.52 -34.10
N LEU A 249 19.28 -2.09 -33.38
CA LEU A 249 17.92 -2.25 -33.88
C LEU A 249 17.33 -0.91 -34.29
N LEU A 250 17.41 0.12 -33.44
CA LEU A 250 16.97 1.48 -33.68
C LEU A 250 17.72 2.19 -34.81
N ARG A 251 18.66 1.57 -35.54
CA ARG A 251 19.17 2.12 -36.80
C ARG A 251 18.29 1.71 -37.99
N HIS A 252 17.64 0.55 -37.92
CA HIS A 252 16.79 0.04 -38.99
C HIS A 252 15.52 0.91 -39.16
N PRO A 253 15.08 1.20 -40.40
CA PRO A 253 13.95 2.10 -40.66
C PRO A 253 12.60 1.51 -40.23
N ASP A 254 12.39 0.20 -40.41
CA ASP A 254 11.09 -0.44 -40.19
C ASP A 254 10.79 -0.81 -38.72
N ILE A 255 11.59 -0.32 -37.77
CA ILE A 255 11.41 -0.62 -36.35
C ILE A 255 10.26 0.20 -35.78
N GLU A 256 9.23 -0.50 -35.31
CA GLU A 256 8.15 0.08 -34.52
C GLU A 256 8.61 0.36 -33.08
N VAL A 257 8.64 1.63 -32.68
CA VAL A 257 9.02 2.03 -31.30
C VAL A 257 7.85 2.05 -30.32
N ASN A 258 6.62 2.22 -30.81
CA ASN A 258 5.39 2.26 -30.02
C ASN A 258 4.74 0.88 -29.94
N VAL A 259 5.53 -0.09 -29.49
CA VAL A 259 5.12 -1.48 -29.24
C VAL A 259 4.91 -1.70 -27.75
N TYR A 260 4.04 -2.64 -27.40
CA TYR A 260 3.64 -2.87 -26.01
C TYR A 260 3.63 -4.37 -25.69
N ASP A 261 4.01 -4.71 -24.46
CA ASP A 261 3.95 -6.09 -23.96
C ASP A 261 2.56 -6.39 -23.37
N SER A 262 2.42 -7.58 -22.76
CA SER A 262 1.21 -7.98 -22.05
C SER A 262 0.83 -7.07 -20.88
N PHE A 263 1.75 -6.24 -20.38
CA PHE A 263 1.53 -5.27 -19.30
C PHE A 263 1.32 -3.85 -19.84
N SER A 264 1.18 -3.69 -21.15
CA SER A 264 1.11 -2.40 -21.84
C SER A 264 2.34 -1.51 -21.61
N LEU A 265 3.51 -2.11 -21.40
CA LEU A 265 4.78 -1.41 -21.21
C LEU A 265 5.49 -1.21 -22.56
N SER A 266 5.96 0.00 -22.80
CA SER A 266 6.70 0.36 -24.02
C SER A 266 8.22 0.22 -23.86
N PRO A 267 8.99 0.17 -24.97
CA PRO A 267 10.45 0.22 -24.91
C PRO A 267 10.97 1.46 -24.17
N LEU A 268 10.29 2.61 -24.34
CA LEU A 268 10.63 3.85 -23.65
C LEU A 268 10.41 3.73 -22.13
N TRP A 269 9.34 3.06 -21.69
CA TRP A 269 9.10 2.79 -20.27
C TRP A 269 10.26 2.02 -19.64
N TYR A 270 10.74 0.97 -20.30
CA TYR A 270 11.90 0.21 -19.82
C TYR A 270 13.19 1.03 -19.82
N ALA A 271 13.47 1.78 -20.90
CA ALA A 271 14.64 2.66 -20.97
C ALA A 271 14.69 3.67 -19.81
N VAL A 272 13.54 4.27 -19.48
CA VAL A 272 13.39 5.14 -18.30
C VAL A 272 13.62 4.34 -17.01
N GLY A 273 13.03 3.15 -16.90
CA GLY A 273 13.15 2.25 -15.74
C GLY A 273 14.61 1.90 -15.41
N PHE A 274 15.40 1.59 -16.44
CA PHE A 274 16.82 1.30 -16.31
C PHE A 274 17.73 2.54 -16.36
N ARG A 275 17.15 3.75 -16.39
CA ARG A 275 17.82 5.06 -16.31
C ARG A 275 18.80 5.36 -17.46
N SER A 276 18.55 4.80 -18.65
CA SER A 276 19.40 5.05 -19.82
C SER A 276 18.89 6.25 -20.63
N VAL A 277 19.51 7.41 -20.41
CA VAL A 277 19.17 8.68 -21.08
C VAL A 277 19.41 8.59 -22.59
N ASP A 278 20.52 7.99 -23.03
CA ASP A 278 20.86 7.88 -24.45
C ASP A 278 19.86 7.03 -25.25
N THR A 279 19.42 5.90 -24.68
CA THR A 279 18.44 5.04 -25.35
C THR A 279 17.05 5.66 -25.34
N ALA A 280 16.66 6.32 -24.25
CA ALA A 280 15.43 7.10 -24.21
C ALA A 280 15.45 8.23 -25.26
N GLN A 281 16.57 8.94 -25.42
CA GLN A 281 16.74 9.97 -26.46
C GLN A 281 16.55 9.38 -27.86
N GLN A 282 17.19 8.25 -28.15
CA GLN A 282 17.08 7.60 -29.46
C GLN A 282 15.65 7.13 -29.74
N LEU A 283 14.97 6.55 -28.74
CA LEU A 283 13.57 6.16 -28.86
C LEU A 283 12.67 7.36 -29.17
N LEU A 284 12.84 8.48 -28.45
CA LEU A 284 12.08 9.72 -28.68
C LEU A 284 12.36 10.32 -30.06
N ASN A 285 13.62 10.32 -30.50
CA ASN A 285 14.01 10.75 -31.85
C ASN A 285 13.34 9.90 -32.95
N ARG A 286 12.99 8.65 -32.64
CA ARG A 286 12.24 7.73 -33.52
C ARG A 286 10.72 7.81 -33.34
N GLY A 287 10.21 8.78 -32.56
CA GLY A 287 8.78 9.00 -32.39
C GLY A 287 8.13 8.17 -31.28
N ALA A 288 8.91 7.70 -30.29
CA ALA A 288 8.35 7.03 -29.12
C ALA A 288 7.43 7.98 -28.32
N THR A 289 6.24 7.51 -27.96
CA THR A 289 5.26 8.30 -27.21
C THR A 289 5.58 8.30 -25.72
N ALA A 290 5.91 9.45 -25.13
CA ALA A 290 6.18 9.56 -23.70
C ALA A 290 4.93 9.73 -22.81
N HIS A 291 3.77 9.99 -23.41
CA HIS A 291 2.50 10.20 -22.70
C HIS A 291 1.69 8.92 -22.54
N MET A 292 2.00 7.87 -23.31
CA MET A 292 1.26 6.62 -23.26
C MET A 292 1.44 5.96 -21.89
N MET A 293 0.31 5.63 -21.27
CA MET A 293 0.27 5.02 -19.95
C MET A 293 0.26 3.51 -20.06
N ASN A 294 0.86 2.85 -19.07
CA ASN A 294 0.77 1.41 -18.94
C ASN A 294 -0.59 0.97 -18.38
N GLY A 295 -0.78 -0.35 -18.19
CA GLY A 295 -2.00 -0.90 -17.58
C GLY A 295 -2.26 -0.47 -16.12
N SER A 296 -1.33 0.25 -15.48
CA SER A 296 -1.49 0.88 -14.17
C SER A 296 -1.57 2.41 -14.25
N HIS A 297 -1.97 2.95 -15.40
CA HIS A 297 -2.17 4.38 -15.67
C HIS A 297 -0.96 5.25 -15.30
N SER A 298 0.25 4.73 -15.49
CA SER A 298 1.50 5.44 -15.23
C SER A 298 2.24 5.74 -16.53
N SER A 299 2.69 6.99 -16.69
CA SER A 299 3.46 7.45 -17.86
C SER A 299 4.98 7.34 -17.66
N PRO A 300 5.78 7.19 -18.73
CA PRO A 300 7.24 7.26 -18.68
C PRO A 300 7.77 8.48 -17.91
N LEU A 301 7.13 9.64 -18.02
CA LEU A 301 7.49 10.84 -17.25
C LEU A 301 7.28 10.64 -15.74
N GLN A 302 6.12 10.11 -15.33
CA GLN A 302 5.86 9.79 -13.91
C GLN A 302 6.85 8.75 -13.39
N ARG A 303 7.23 7.76 -14.21
CA ARG A 303 8.28 6.80 -13.85
C ARG A 303 9.62 7.49 -13.62
N ALA A 304 10.02 8.40 -14.50
CA ALA A 304 11.26 9.18 -14.35
C ALA A 304 11.25 10.04 -13.07
N ILE A 305 10.11 10.65 -12.74
CA ILE A 305 9.89 11.41 -11.50
C ILE A 305 9.99 10.50 -10.26
N SER A 306 9.32 9.34 -10.27
CA SER A 306 9.40 8.35 -9.18
C SER A 306 10.82 7.85 -8.94
N LEU A 307 11.63 7.75 -10.00
CA LEU A 307 13.04 7.38 -9.96
C LEU A 307 13.96 8.55 -9.61
N GLN A 308 13.41 9.77 -9.52
CA GLN A 308 14.09 11.02 -9.20
C GLN A 308 15.25 11.36 -10.16
N HIS A 309 15.14 10.95 -11.42
CA HIS A 309 16.22 11.03 -12.39
C HIS A 309 16.16 12.31 -13.23
N MET A 310 16.78 13.39 -12.73
CA MET A 310 16.70 14.74 -13.31
C MET A 310 16.98 14.83 -14.81
N ALA A 311 18.08 14.24 -15.27
CA ALA A 311 18.43 14.29 -16.69
C ALA A 311 17.38 13.62 -17.59
N MET A 312 16.71 12.57 -17.09
CA MET A 312 15.65 11.87 -17.82
C MET A 312 14.36 12.71 -17.82
N ILE A 313 14.04 13.35 -16.69
CA ILE A 313 12.88 14.24 -16.58
C ILE A 313 13.02 15.41 -17.56
N ARG A 314 14.19 16.06 -17.61
CA ARG A 314 14.48 17.15 -18.57
C ARG A 314 14.34 16.68 -20.01
N LEU A 315 14.98 15.57 -20.36
CA LEU A 315 14.89 14.97 -21.68
C LEU A 315 13.45 14.69 -22.10
N LEU A 316 12.63 14.13 -21.20
CA LEU A 316 11.23 13.87 -21.50
C LEU A 316 10.42 15.16 -21.65
N LEU A 317 10.66 16.18 -20.82
CA LEU A 317 9.91 17.46 -20.89
C LEU A 317 10.29 18.32 -22.10
N GLU A 318 11.54 18.28 -22.56
CA GLU A 318 12.03 19.05 -23.72
C GLU A 318 11.50 18.50 -25.05
N HIS A 319 11.08 17.24 -25.10
CA HIS A 319 10.61 16.63 -26.34
C HIS A 319 9.19 17.11 -26.71
N PRO A 320 8.97 17.63 -27.94
CA PRO A 320 7.71 18.28 -28.34
C PRO A 320 6.47 17.37 -28.37
N GLY A 321 6.65 16.04 -28.26
CA GLY A 321 5.57 15.05 -28.13
C GLY A 321 5.10 14.79 -26.70
N VAL A 322 5.72 15.42 -25.70
CA VAL A 322 5.40 15.28 -24.27
C VAL A 322 4.61 16.50 -23.82
N ARG A 323 3.39 16.64 -24.35
CA ARG A 323 2.40 17.50 -23.70
C ARG A 323 1.76 16.66 -22.61
N PRO A 324 1.84 17.09 -21.33
CA PRO A 324 1.04 16.49 -20.29
C PRO A 324 -0.42 16.60 -20.70
N LEU A 325 -1.12 15.46 -20.79
CA LEU A 325 -2.52 15.47 -21.15
C LEU A 325 -3.31 16.25 -20.10
N PRO A 326 -4.26 17.11 -20.49
CA PRO A 326 -5.29 17.57 -19.56
C PRO A 326 -5.99 16.34 -19.01
N GLY A 327 -6.14 16.27 -17.68
CA GLY A 327 -6.53 15.08 -16.94
C GLY A 327 -7.69 14.35 -17.60
N THR A 328 -7.40 13.20 -18.22
CA THR A 328 -8.43 12.25 -18.60
C THR A 328 -8.64 11.34 -17.40
N SER A 329 -9.83 11.44 -16.82
CA SER A 329 -10.39 10.49 -15.87
C SER A 329 -10.53 9.14 -16.58
N ASP A 330 -9.48 8.34 -16.59
CA ASP A 330 -9.61 6.92 -16.93
C ASP A 330 -9.07 6.07 -15.78
N VAL A 331 -9.88 5.08 -15.43
CA VAL A 331 -10.04 4.51 -14.11
C VAL A 331 -8.91 3.52 -13.82
N GLY A 332 -8.03 3.82 -12.84
CA GLY A 332 -7.09 2.80 -12.34
C GLY A 332 -5.84 3.28 -11.60
N SER A 333 -5.59 4.58 -11.44
CA SER A 333 -4.55 5.07 -10.52
C SER A 333 -5.11 6.17 -9.61
N ARG A 334 -5.04 5.96 -8.28
CA ARG A 334 -5.57 6.87 -7.23
C ARG A 334 -5.20 8.36 -7.39
N LEU A 335 -4.20 8.68 -8.20
CA LEU A 335 -3.62 10.01 -8.35
C LEU A 335 -3.90 10.64 -9.73
N GLY A 336 -4.59 9.92 -10.61
CA GLY A 336 -4.75 10.30 -12.01
C GLY A 336 -3.41 10.38 -12.79
N PRO A 337 -3.46 10.77 -14.07
CA PRO A 337 -2.30 10.75 -14.95
C PRO A 337 -1.30 11.92 -14.78
N ASN A 338 -1.51 12.84 -13.82
CA ASN A 338 -0.75 14.09 -13.80
C ASN A 338 0.61 13.95 -13.06
N PRO A 339 1.74 14.35 -13.69
CA PRO A 339 3.08 14.27 -13.09
C PRO A 339 3.28 15.15 -11.85
N LEU A 340 2.49 16.21 -11.66
CA LEU A 340 2.59 17.10 -10.48
C LEU A 340 2.31 16.34 -9.18
N PHE A 341 1.31 15.46 -9.14
CA PHE A 341 1.01 14.64 -7.96
C PHE A 341 2.18 13.72 -7.61
N THR A 342 2.78 13.08 -8.62
CA THR A 342 3.96 12.22 -8.39
C THR A 342 5.14 13.02 -7.86
N ALA A 343 5.37 14.24 -8.36
CA ALA A 343 6.44 15.11 -7.87
C ALA A 343 6.23 15.54 -6.40
N VAL A 344 4.99 15.92 -6.05
CA VAL A 344 4.62 16.27 -4.67
C VAL A 344 4.80 15.08 -3.73
N LEU A 345 4.42 13.87 -4.13
CA LEU A 345 4.62 12.65 -3.31
C LEU A 345 6.09 12.32 -3.09
N VAL A 346 6.94 12.58 -4.09
CA VAL A 346 8.39 12.40 -3.97
C VAL A 346 9.01 13.44 -3.03
N GLY A 347 8.44 14.65 -2.94
CA GLY A 347 8.90 15.71 -2.04
C GLY A 347 10.19 16.39 -2.45
N ARG A 348 10.47 16.40 -3.76
CA ARG A 348 11.63 17.06 -4.34
C ARG A 348 11.20 18.32 -5.06
N SER A 349 11.40 19.45 -4.39
CA SER A 349 10.96 20.77 -4.86
C SER A 349 11.67 21.22 -6.13
N ASP A 350 12.85 20.68 -6.45
CA ASP A 350 13.53 20.92 -7.72
C ASP A 350 12.86 20.20 -8.91
N ILE A 351 12.23 19.04 -8.68
CA ILE A 351 11.37 18.37 -9.69
C ILE A 351 10.09 19.16 -9.89
N LEU A 352 9.47 19.60 -8.79
CA LEU A 352 8.25 20.38 -8.86
C LEU A 352 8.47 21.70 -9.61
N GLU A 353 9.53 22.45 -9.28
CA GLU A 353 9.90 23.69 -9.97
C GLU A 353 10.10 23.47 -11.48
N LEU A 354 10.80 22.40 -11.87
CA LEU A 354 10.99 22.06 -13.28
C LEU A 354 9.64 21.81 -13.99
N LEU A 355 8.72 21.08 -13.35
CA LEU A 355 7.39 20.80 -13.89
C LEU A 355 6.50 22.05 -13.94
N LEU A 356 6.60 22.94 -12.96
CA LEU A 356 5.88 24.21 -12.96
C LEU A 356 6.33 25.14 -14.09
N SER A 357 7.62 25.08 -14.46
CA SER A 357 8.19 25.83 -15.58
C SER A 357 7.76 25.30 -16.96
N SER A 358 7.27 24.05 -17.04
CA SER A 358 6.84 23.45 -18.31
C SER A 358 5.39 23.77 -18.71
N GLY A 359 4.70 24.63 -17.96
CA GLY A 359 3.35 25.09 -18.28
C GLY A 359 2.24 24.11 -17.92
N LEU A 360 2.52 23.16 -17.04
CA LEU A 360 1.53 22.25 -16.45
C LEU A 360 0.43 23.01 -15.70
N ASP A 361 -0.82 22.56 -15.85
CA ASP A 361 -1.94 23.09 -15.06
C ASP A 361 -1.81 22.63 -13.61
N THR A 362 -1.74 23.58 -12.69
CA THR A 362 -1.58 23.36 -11.25
C THR A 362 -2.90 23.13 -10.53
N ASN A 363 -4.03 23.31 -11.20
CA ASN A 363 -5.38 23.19 -10.64
C ASN A 363 -6.06 21.86 -10.95
N VAL A 364 -5.33 20.91 -11.55
CA VAL A 364 -5.85 19.56 -11.79
C VAL A 364 -6.26 18.89 -10.48
N GLN A 365 -7.25 18.01 -10.54
CA GLN A 365 -7.75 17.25 -9.40
C GLN A 365 -7.46 15.75 -9.58
N ASP A 366 -7.09 15.07 -8.49
CA ASP A 366 -6.92 13.60 -8.46
C ASP A 366 -8.26 12.86 -8.34
N GLU A 367 -8.22 11.53 -8.14
CA GLU A 367 -9.44 10.70 -8.01
C GLU A 367 -10.24 11.03 -6.73
N GLU A 368 -9.68 11.77 -5.77
CA GLU A 368 -10.38 12.25 -4.59
C GLU A 368 -10.81 13.72 -4.73
N GLY A 369 -10.52 14.38 -5.85
CA GLY A 369 -10.83 15.79 -6.07
C GLY A 369 -9.76 16.75 -5.55
N ARG A 370 -8.62 16.25 -5.03
CA ARG A 370 -7.59 17.10 -4.42
C ARG A 370 -6.69 17.70 -5.48
N THR A 371 -6.24 18.93 -5.27
CA THR A 371 -5.21 19.57 -6.11
C THR A 371 -3.79 19.17 -5.66
N PRO A 372 -2.76 19.36 -6.50
CA PRO A 372 -1.36 19.20 -6.08
C PRO A 372 -1.02 20.03 -4.83
N LEU A 373 -1.61 21.22 -4.70
CA LEU A 373 -1.46 22.06 -3.51
C LEU A 373 -2.10 21.44 -2.26
N ALA A 374 -3.32 20.90 -2.38
CA ALA A 374 -3.99 20.22 -1.27
C ALA A 374 -3.21 18.98 -0.82
N LEU A 375 -2.69 18.18 -1.77
CA LEU A 375 -1.84 17.04 -1.46
C LEU A 375 -0.53 17.47 -0.77
N ALA A 376 0.16 18.48 -1.28
CA ALA A 376 1.38 19.02 -0.68
C ALA A 376 1.13 19.52 0.75
N ALA A 377 -0.03 20.14 0.97
CA ALA A 377 -0.46 20.65 2.26
C ALA A 377 -0.76 19.52 3.27
N SER A 378 -1.41 18.44 2.83
CA SER A 378 -1.69 17.24 3.62
C SER A 378 -0.40 16.55 4.09
N ILE A 379 0.55 16.34 3.16
CA ILE A 379 1.84 15.70 3.46
C ILE A 379 2.72 16.62 4.33
N GLY A 380 2.59 17.94 4.17
CA GLY A 380 3.37 18.92 4.93
C GLY A 380 4.64 19.40 4.22
N HIS A 381 4.71 19.27 2.89
CA HIS A 381 5.87 19.70 2.11
C HIS A 381 5.87 21.22 1.94
N TYR A 382 6.47 21.91 2.92
CA TYR A 382 6.48 23.37 3.00
C TYR A 382 6.98 24.05 1.72
N GLU A 383 8.10 23.60 1.15
CA GLU A 383 8.68 24.24 -0.03
C GLU A 383 7.84 23.99 -1.29
N ASP A 384 7.21 22.82 -1.41
CA ASP A 384 6.30 22.51 -2.52
C ASP A 384 5.04 23.40 -2.46
N VAL A 385 4.45 23.55 -1.27
CA VAL A 385 3.34 24.49 -1.02
C VAL A 385 3.76 25.91 -1.37
N LYS A 386 4.96 26.33 -0.98
CA LYS A 386 5.49 27.66 -1.26
C LYS A 386 5.66 27.90 -2.75
N GLN A 387 6.22 26.94 -3.49
CA GLN A 387 6.38 27.04 -4.94
C GLN A 387 5.02 27.10 -5.65
N LEU A 388 4.08 26.23 -5.28
CA LEU A 388 2.75 26.18 -5.86
C LEU A 388 1.97 27.48 -5.62
N LEU A 389 2.03 28.06 -4.41
CA LEU A 389 1.34 29.31 -4.09
C LEU A 389 1.90 30.54 -4.82
N HIS A 390 3.20 30.55 -5.14
CA HIS A 390 3.82 31.63 -5.91
C HIS A 390 3.58 31.51 -7.43
N HIS A 391 3.14 30.35 -7.91
CA HIS A 391 2.82 30.16 -9.33
C HIS A 391 1.52 30.88 -9.68
N GLN A 392 1.56 31.70 -10.74
CA GLN A 392 0.49 32.65 -11.07
C GLN A 392 -0.89 31.99 -11.28
N ASN A 393 -0.92 30.74 -11.76
CA ASN A 393 -2.14 30.05 -12.12
C ASN A 393 -2.72 29.18 -11.00
N THR A 394 -2.04 29.03 -9.86
CA THR A 394 -2.53 28.18 -8.78
C THR A 394 -3.67 28.84 -8.02
N ASN A 395 -4.79 28.13 -7.91
CA ASN A 395 -5.94 28.52 -7.12
C ASN A 395 -5.96 27.75 -5.78
N PRO A 396 -5.68 28.42 -4.65
CA PRO A 396 -5.63 27.75 -3.35
C PRO A 396 -7.02 27.45 -2.75
N CYS A 397 -8.10 27.89 -3.41
CA CYS A 397 -9.47 27.76 -2.92
C CYS A 397 -10.22 26.55 -3.48
N ILE A 398 -9.59 25.77 -4.37
CA ILE A 398 -10.21 24.55 -4.91
C ILE A 398 -10.39 23.53 -3.79
N THR A 399 -11.57 22.93 -3.75
CA THR A 399 -11.96 21.90 -2.80
C THR A 399 -11.96 20.52 -3.42
N ASP A 400 -11.73 19.50 -2.61
CA ASP A 400 -11.98 18.11 -2.97
C ASP A 400 -13.48 17.74 -2.89
N TYR A 401 -13.81 16.44 -3.03
CA TYR A 401 -15.20 15.97 -3.00
C TYR A 401 -15.87 16.05 -1.62
N ASP A 402 -15.11 16.19 -0.52
CA ASP A 402 -15.66 16.42 0.82
C ASP A 402 -15.73 17.93 1.14
N GLY A 403 -15.35 18.79 0.19
CA GLY A 403 -15.30 20.24 0.37
C GLY A 403 -14.03 20.74 1.05
N TRP A 404 -13.00 19.90 1.20
CA TRP A 404 -11.75 20.27 1.85
C TRP A 404 -10.85 21.08 0.92
N THR A 405 -10.48 22.27 1.39
CA THR A 405 -9.41 23.08 0.80
C THR A 405 -8.03 22.61 1.26
N ALA A 406 -6.95 23.10 0.63
CA ALA A 406 -5.58 22.84 1.11
C ALA A 406 -5.36 23.26 2.59
N LEU A 407 -6.13 24.25 3.09
CA LEU A 407 -6.08 24.65 4.50
C LEU A 407 -6.73 23.62 5.42
N HIS A 408 -7.83 22.98 4.99
CA HIS A 408 -8.44 21.87 5.72
C HIS A 408 -7.45 20.72 5.84
N GLU A 409 -6.85 20.28 4.73
CA GLU A 409 -5.84 19.22 4.70
C GLU A 409 -4.66 19.51 5.65
N ALA A 410 -4.09 20.72 5.60
CA ALA A 410 -3.02 21.11 6.52
C ALA A 410 -3.44 21.09 7.99
N ALA A 411 -4.67 21.53 8.30
CA ALA A 411 -5.20 21.55 9.66
C ALA A 411 -5.53 20.15 10.19
N ILE A 412 -6.12 19.30 9.35
CA ILE A 412 -6.47 17.89 9.62
C ILE A 412 -5.21 17.04 9.83
N GLN A 413 -4.08 17.41 9.25
CA GLN A 413 -2.79 16.72 9.42
C GLN A 413 -1.84 17.43 10.41
N GLY A 414 -2.28 18.51 11.04
CA GLY A 414 -1.50 19.21 12.08
C GLY A 414 -0.27 19.98 11.55
N ARG A 415 -0.23 20.35 10.27
CA ARG A 415 0.92 20.98 9.60
C ARG A 415 0.99 22.49 9.86
N LEU A 416 1.40 22.90 11.06
CA LEU A 416 1.41 24.32 11.47
C LEU A 416 2.16 25.25 10.50
N SER A 417 3.37 24.87 10.06
CA SER A 417 4.16 25.70 9.13
C SER A 417 3.46 25.90 7.78
N VAL A 418 2.76 24.88 7.29
CA VAL A 418 1.96 24.95 6.07
C VAL A 418 0.70 25.80 6.28
N VAL A 419 0.01 25.65 7.41
CA VAL A 419 -1.14 26.50 7.77
C VAL A 419 -0.73 27.99 7.77
N GLN A 420 0.41 28.30 8.38
CA GLN A 420 0.98 29.65 8.40
C GLN A 420 1.27 30.17 6.99
N LEU A 421 1.84 29.33 6.14
CA LEU A 421 2.18 29.68 4.76
C LEU A 421 0.93 29.88 3.89
N LEU A 422 -0.04 28.97 3.94
CA LEU A 422 -1.30 29.09 3.20
C LEU A 422 -2.03 30.39 3.57
N LEU A 423 -2.11 30.71 4.86
CA LEU A 423 -2.77 31.92 5.35
C LEU A 423 -1.95 33.22 5.17
N SER A 424 -0.70 33.12 4.70
CA SER A 424 0.01 34.30 4.19
C SER A 424 -0.53 34.76 2.84
N ASN A 425 -1.24 33.89 2.11
CA ASN A 425 -1.92 34.23 0.87
C ASN A 425 -3.33 34.80 1.18
N PRO A 426 -3.63 36.06 0.81
CA PRO A 426 -4.90 36.71 1.15
C PRO A 426 -6.13 36.08 0.49
N ARG A 427 -5.96 35.20 -0.51
CA ARG A 427 -7.07 34.48 -1.15
C ARG A 427 -7.59 33.31 -0.30
N VAL A 428 -6.81 32.83 0.66
CA VAL A 428 -7.19 31.68 1.49
C VAL A 428 -8.12 32.14 2.62
N ASP A 429 -9.35 31.65 2.61
CA ASP A 429 -10.30 31.90 3.70
C ASP A 429 -9.98 31.00 4.90
N ILE A 430 -9.66 31.64 6.03
CA ILE A 430 -9.39 30.98 7.31
C ILE A 430 -10.61 30.22 7.87
N ASN A 431 -11.82 30.65 7.47
CA ASN A 431 -13.09 30.07 7.88
C ASN A 431 -13.80 29.32 6.75
N ALA A 432 -13.05 28.90 5.72
CA ALA A 432 -13.59 28.05 4.66
C ALA A 432 -14.37 26.88 5.30
N LYS A 433 -15.53 26.56 4.72
CA LYS A 433 -16.38 25.49 5.22
C LYS A 433 -16.35 24.31 4.26
N ASP A 434 -16.20 23.11 4.81
CA ASP A 434 -16.38 21.86 4.07
C ASP A 434 -17.87 21.55 3.80
N GLU A 435 -18.17 20.42 3.14
CA GLU A 435 -19.56 20.03 2.85
C GLU A 435 -20.41 19.77 4.11
N HIS A 436 -19.78 19.55 5.25
CA HIS A 436 -20.44 19.40 6.55
C HIS A 436 -20.48 20.70 7.36
N GLY A 437 -20.02 21.81 6.78
CA GLY A 437 -19.97 23.11 7.44
C GLY A 437 -18.81 23.30 8.42
N GLN A 438 -17.84 22.36 8.48
CA GLN A 438 -16.69 22.46 9.37
C GLN A 438 -15.64 23.41 8.86
N THR A 439 -14.98 24.09 9.78
CA THR A 439 -13.84 24.96 9.50
C THR A 439 -12.52 24.25 9.78
N PRO A 440 -11.38 24.75 9.27
CA PRO A 440 -10.05 24.24 9.60
C PRO A 440 -9.77 24.24 11.12
N LEU A 441 -10.27 25.24 11.85
CA LEU A 441 -10.17 25.27 13.31
C LEU A 441 -10.92 24.10 13.96
N TRP A 442 -12.15 23.82 13.50
CA TRP A 442 -12.94 22.70 13.99
C TRP A 442 -12.18 21.38 13.82
N TRP A 443 -11.66 21.12 12.62
CA TRP A 443 -10.86 19.93 12.34
C TRP A 443 -9.58 19.85 13.16
N ALA A 444 -8.84 20.95 13.33
CA ALA A 444 -7.65 20.99 14.18
C ALA A 444 -7.97 20.64 15.64
N THR A 445 -9.14 21.08 16.15
CA THR A 445 -9.59 20.73 17.51
C THR A 445 -10.08 19.28 17.62
N PHE A 446 -10.85 18.79 16.65
CA PHE A 446 -11.36 17.42 16.60
C PHE A 446 -10.23 16.39 16.51
N ARG A 447 -9.21 16.67 15.69
CA ARG A 447 -8.04 15.80 15.49
C ARG A 447 -6.94 16.00 16.54
N MET A 448 -7.18 16.84 17.55
CA MET A 448 -6.27 17.09 18.68
C MET A 448 -4.90 17.67 18.28
N TYR A 449 -4.87 18.65 17.38
CA TYR A 449 -3.66 19.41 17.01
C TYR A 449 -3.59 20.79 17.71
N PRO A 450 -3.14 20.85 18.99
CA PRO A 450 -3.17 22.08 19.79
C PRO A 450 -2.40 23.24 19.17
N CYS A 451 -1.24 23.00 18.56
CA CYS A 451 -0.41 24.07 18.02
C CYS A 451 -1.10 24.79 16.85
N VAL A 452 -1.76 24.04 15.97
CA VAL A 452 -2.56 24.60 14.86
C VAL A 452 -3.77 25.34 15.41
N ALA A 453 -4.55 24.69 16.28
CA ALA A 453 -5.75 25.29 16.87
C ALA A 453 -5.42 26.59 17.63
N GLN A 454 -4.39 26.59 18.49
CA GLN A 454 -3.97 27.78 19.21
C GLN A 454 -3.52 28.87 18.25
N TRP A 455 -2.73 28.56 17.23
CA TRP A 455 -2.28 29.58 16.29
C TRP A 455 -3.43 30.20 15.51
N LEU A 456 -4.40 29.39 15.04
CA LEU A 456 -5.62 29.88 14.38
C LEU A 456 -6.45 30.78 15.31
N LEU A 457 -6.54 30.46 16.60
CA LEU A 457 -7.28 31.25 17.59
C LEU A 457 -6.70 32.65 17.85
N HIS A 458 -5.42 32.87 17.56
CA HIS A 458 -4.79 34.19 17.63
C HIS A 458 -5.09 35.07 16.41
N LYS A 459 -5.87 34.58 15.43
CA LYS A 459 -6.32 35.39 14.29
C LYS A 459 -7.63 36.10 14.63
N ASP A 460 -7.70 37.39 14.31
CA ASP A 460 -8.82 38.25 14.72
C ASP A 460 -10.15 37.78 14.10
N ASN A 461 -10.14 37.40 12.83
CA ASN A 461 -11.31 37.04 12.03
C ASN A 461 -11.73 35.56 12.11
N ILE A 462 -11.17 34.75 13.02
CA ILE A 462 -11.51 33.32 13.14
C ILE A 462 -12.90 33.10 13.75
N ASN A 463 -13.70 32.20 13.16
CA ASN A 463 -15.01 31.81 13.67
C ASN A 463 -14.89 30.60 14.62
N VAL A 464 -15.12 30.84 15.91
CA VAL A 464 -15.01 29.82 16.96
C VAL A 464 -16.29 29.07 17.30
N ASN A 465 -17.44 29.53 16.79
CA ASN A 465 -18.75 28.96 17.08
C ASN A 465 -19.27 28.06 15.95
N THR A 466 -18.37 27.55 15.11
CA THR A 466 -18.74 26.59 14.06
C THR A 466 -19.31 25.34 14.72
N ILE A 467 -20.56 25.01 14.37
CA ILE A 467 -21.26 23.80 14.82
C ILE A 467 -21.03 22.69 13.81
N GLY A 468 -20.57 21.56 14.32
CA GLY A 468 -20.13 20.47 13.51
C GLY A 468 -21.11 19.32 13.33
N LEU A 469 -20.61 18.21 12.76
CA LEU A 469 -21.30 16.92 12.85
C LEU A 469 -21.63 16.68 14.32
N ASP A 470 -22.84 16.22 14.61
CA ASP A 470 -23.34 16.05 15.98
C ASP A 470 -23.56 17.34 16.80
N GLN A 471 -23.69 18.51 16.16
CA GLN A 471 -23.90 19.82 16.82
C GLN A 471 -22.74 20.22 17.76
N THR A 472 -21.55 19.63 17.60
CA THR A 472 -20.40 19.91 18.47
C THR A 472 -19.63 21.13 18.00
N THR A 473 -19.14 21.94 18.94
CA THR A 473 -18.24 23.07 18.64
C THR A 473 -16.79 22.71 18.94
N SER A 474 -15.84 23.53 18.49
CA SER A 474 -14.43 23.39 18.86
C SER A 474 -14.20 23.33 20.37
N LEU A 475 -15.03 24.01 21.17
CA LEU A 475 -14.97 23.95 22.63
C LEU A 475 -15.37 22.57 23.17
N HIS A 476 -16.38 21.90 22.58
CA HIS A 476 -16.75 20.55 22.98
C HIS A 476 -15.58 19.58 22.80
N HIS A 477 -14.91 19.62 21.64
CA HIS A 477 -13.76 18.75 21.38
C HIS A 477 -12.55 19.10 22.25
N ALA A 478 -12.26 20.38 22.48
CA ALA A 478 -11.19 20.79 23.38
C ALA A 478 -11.42 20.29 24.82
N VAL A 479 -12.66 20.35 25.31
CA VAL A 479 -13.05 19.83 26.64
C VAL A 479 -13.01 18.30 26.69
N GLN A 480 -13.59 17.63 25.69
CA GLN A 480 -13.63 16.17 25.63
C GLN A 480 -12.21 15.57 25.57
N ALA A 481 -11.29 16.23 24.87
CA ALA A 481 -9.89 15.84 24.77
C ALA A 481 -9.04 16.25 25.99
N GLY A 482 -9.58 16.99 26.97
CA GLY A 482 -8.83 17.52 28.12
C GLY A 482 -7.78 18.57 27.74
N ASN A 483 -7.92 19.23 26.59
CA ASN A 483 -6.93 20.17 26.07
C ASN A 483 -7.09 21.57 26.68
N ILE A 484 -6.58 21.74 27.89
CA ILE A 484 -6.64 22.98 28.68
C ILE A 484 -6.10 24.19 27.90
N ALA A 485 -5.06 24.02 27.10
CA ALA A 485 -4.43 25.14 26.39
C ALA A 485 -5.31 25.68 25.26
N VAL A 486 -5.92 24.79 24.45
CA VAL A 486 -6.87 25.18 23.41
C VAL A 486 -8.17 25.71 24.03
N ALA A 487 -8.71 25.04 25.05
CA ALA A 487 -9.91 25.50 25.74
C ALA A 487 -9.70 26.91 26.34
N ARG A 488 -8.51 27.18 26.91
CA ARG A 488 -8.16 28.50 27.45
C ARG A 488 -8.07 29.56 26.35
N ALA A 489 -7.49 29.21 25.21
CA ALA A 489 -7.42 30.11 24.06
C ALA A 489 -8.82 30.43 23.50
N LEU A 490 -9.71 29.43 23.41
CA LEU A 490 -11.11 29.63 23.03
C LEU A 490 -11.82 30.55 24.02
N LEU A 491 -11.77 30.25 25.32
CA LEU A 491 -12.51 30.98 26.36
C LEU A 491 -12.05 32.43 26.56
N ARG A 492 -10.85 32.79 26.09
CA ARG A 492 -10.37 34.18 26.05
C ARG A 492 -11.08 35.03 25.01
N ARG A 493 -11.68 34.41 23.99
CA ARG A 493 -12.41 35.15 22.98
C ARG A 493 -13.80 35.52 23.49
N GLU A 494 -14.16 36.78 23.34
CA GLU A 494 -15.44 37.31 23.81
C GLU A 494 -16.61 36.80 22.97
N ASP A 495 -16.39 36.60 21.67
CA ASP A 495 -17.36 36.14 20.66
C ASP A 495 -17.74 34.66 20.80
N LEU A 496 -17.02 33.87 21.60
CA LEU A 496 -17.35 32.46 21.86
C LEU A 496 -18.65 32.32 22.67
N ASP A 497 -19.54 31.41 22.21
CA ASP A 497 -20.64 30.89 23.02
C ASP A 497 -20.17 29.64 23.81
N PRO A 498 -19.96 29.74 25.14
CA PRO A 498 -19.52 28.61 25.94
C PRO A 498 -20.66 27.61 26.27
N ASN A 499 -21.90 27.93 25.89
CA ASN A 499 -23.11 27.21 26.29
C ASN A 499 -23.76 26.41 25.15
N SER A 500 -23.13 26.36 23.97
CA SER A 500 -23.63 25.58 22.84
C SER A 500 -23.85 24.11 23.24
N LEU A 501 -24.84 23.46 22.65
CA LEU A 501 -25.23 22.10 22.98
C LEU A 501 -24.92 21.14 21.84
N ASP A 502 -24.34 20.00 22.17
CA ASP A 502 -24.20 18.89 21.23
C ASP A 502 -25.57 18.21 20.92
N ARG A 503 -25.57 17.20 20.05
CA ARG A 503 -26.76 16.43 19.67
C ARG A 503 -27.45 15.72 20.83
N PHE A 504 -26.73 15.48 21.93
CA PHE A 504 -27.22 14.84 23.14
C PHE A 504 -27.74 15.88 24.16
N GLY A 505 -27.62 17.16 23.84
CA GLY A 505 -27.99 18.28 24.70
C GLY A 505 -26.96 18.56 25.79
N TYR A 506 -25.70 18.13 25.60
CA TYR A 506 -24.63 18.33 26.57
C TYR A 506 -23.90 19.63 26.25
N SER A 507 -23.72 20.47 27.28
CA SER A 507 -22.83 21.62 27.20
C SER A 507 -21.38 21.21 27.47
N PRO A 508 -20.39 22.03 27.07
CA PRO A 508 -18.99 21.79 27.40
C PRO A 508 -18.77 21.63 28.92
N LEU A 509 -19.45 22.42 29.76
CA LEU A 509 -19.39 22.26 31.22
C LEU A 509 -19.85 20.87 31.67
N ARG A 510 -20.95 20.36 31.12
CA ARG A 510 -21.44 19.03 31.48
C ARG A 510 -20.41 17.96 31.12
N ILE A 511 -19.78 18.04 29.95
CA ILE A 511 -18.76 17.09 29.51
C ILE A 511 -17.56 17.12 30.46
N ALA A 512 -17.05 18.31 30.81
CA ALA A 512 -15.93 18.46 31.75
C ALA A 512 -16.23 17.81 33.11
N VAL A 513 -17.44 18.01 33.63
CA VAL A 513 -17.88 17.43 34.90
C VAL A 513 -18.05 15.92 34.81
N SER A 514 -18.64 15.41 33.72
CA SER A 514 -18.77 13.97 33.48
C SER A 514 -17.42 13.26 33.36
N ASN A 515 -16.39 13.96 32.87
CA ASN A 515 -15.03 13.45 32.78
C ASN A 515 -14.24 13.58 34.10
N GLY A 516 -14.76 14.31 35.10
CA GLY A 516 -14.04 14.58 36.35
C GLY A 516 -12.86 15.54 36.20
N ASP A 517 -12.79 16.33 35.12
CA ASP A 517 -11.66 17.23 34.85
C ASP A 517 -11.79 18.54 35.63
N ILE A 518 -11.26 18.56 36.85
CA ILE A 518 -11.29 19.71 37.77
C ILE A 518 -10.66 20.95 37.12
N SER A 519 -9.53 20.78 36.43
CA SER A 519 -8.80 21.90 35.81
C SER A 519 -9.63 22.53 34.69
N MET A 520 -10.30 21.71 33.88
CA MET A 520 -11.19 22.19 32.82
C MET A 520 -12.45 22.84 33.38
N VAL A 521 -13.03 22.28 34.45
CA VAL A 521 -14.17 22.91 35.14
C VAL A 521 -13.77 24.28 35.68
N GLN A 522 -12.66 24.39 36.42
CA GLN A 522 -12.15 25.68 36.90
C GLN A 522 -11.94 26.68 35.77
N LEU A 523 -11.40 26.22 34.65
CA LEU A 523 -11.18 27.04 33.47
C LEU A 523 -12.49 27.53 32.85
N LEU A 524 -13.47 26.65 32.63
CA LEU A 524 -14.79 27.03 32.10
C LEU A 524 -15.49 28.02 33.03
N LEU A 525 -15.41 27.77 34.34
CA LEU A 525 -15.90 28.65 35.40
C LEU A 525 -15.18 30.01 35.46
N THR A 526 -14.23 30.34 34.58
CA THR A 526 -13.71 31.71 34.47
C THR A 526 -14.68 32.64 33.73
N ARG A 527 -15.47 32.13 32.78
CA ARG A 527 -16.48 32.91 32.04
C ARG A 527 -17.70 33.22 32.90
N LYS A 528 -18.23 34.44 32.80
CA LYS A 528 -19.35 34.92 33.63
C LYS A 528 -20.72 34.58 33.06
N ASP A 529 -20.79 34.47 31.74
CA ASP A 529 -21.94 34.10 30.92
C ASP A 529 -22.11 32.57 30.74
N LEU A 530 -21.23 31.77 31.35
CA LEU A 530 -21.39 30.32 31.39
C LEU A 530 -22.63 29.96 32.23
N LEU A 531 -23.53 29.19 31.64
CA LEU A 531 -24.72 28.66 32.27
C LEU A 531 -24.38 27.34 32.97
N LEU A 532 -24.73 27.25 34.27
CA LEU A 532 -24.54 26.02 35.05
C LEU A 532 -25.54 24.92 34.68
N TYR A 533 -26.60 25.26 33.94
CA TYR A 533 -27.63 24.33 33.50
C TYR A 533 -28.37 24.94 32.30
N ASN A 534 -28.95 24.10 31.47
CA ASN A 534 -29.72 24.53 30.31
C ASN A 534 -31.21 24.36 30.59
N ASP A 535 -31.97 25.44 30.47
CA ASP A 535 -33.41 25.47 30.76
C ASP A 535 -34.30 25.22 29.55
N SER A 536 -33.76 25.22 28.34
CA SER A 536 -34.57 25.33 27.12
C SER A 536 -35.33 24.02 26.79
N PRO A 537 -36.67 23.96 26.94
CA PRO A 537 -37.47 22.85 26.42
C PRO A 537 -37.60 22.85 24.89
N ALA A 538 -37.08 23.89 24.21
CA ALA A 538 -37.37 24.23 22.81
C ALA A 538 -36.31 23.76 21.78
N GLN A 539 -35.16 23.22 22.20
CA GLN A 539 -34.12 22.72 21.28
C GLN A 539 -34.02 21.19 21.34
N ARG A 540 -35.16 20.51 21.13
CA ARG A 540 -35.22 19.04 21.20
C ARG A 540 -34.92 18.42 19.84
N PRO A 541 -34.05 17.38 19.76
CA PRO A 541 -33.94 16.58 18.54
C PRO A 541 -35.27 15.86 18.25
N PRO A 542 -35.62 15.66 16.96
CA PRO A 542 -36.87 15.04 16.56
C PRO A 542 -36.97 13.63 17.13
N SER A 543 -38.10 13.40 17.80
CA SER A 543 -38.47 12.18 18.49
C SER A 543 -38.41 10.95 17.60
N TYR A 544 -37.60 9.95 17.98
CA TYR A 544 -37.82 8.58 17.55
C TYR A 544 -38.79 7.88 18.51
N GLY A 545 -39.91 7.41 17.98
CA GLY A 545 -40.69 6.31 18.58
C GLY A 545 -41.93 6.72 19.36
N SER A 546 -43.09 6.52 18.73
CA SER A 546 -44.41 6.50 19.34
C SER A 546 -44.53 5.40 20.42
N GLY A 547 -44.99 5.79 21.62
CA GLY A 547 -45.63 4.87 22.58
C GLY A 547 -45.20 5.05 24.04
N ARG A 548 -46.00 5.70 24.89
CA ARG A 548 -45.84 5.75 26.37
C ARG A 548 -44.52 6.30 26.96
N TRP A 549 -43.57 6.81 26.18
CA TRP A 549 -42.34 7.47 26.67
C TRP A 549 -42.48 8.98 26.95
N LYS A 550 -43.72 9.50 27.06
CA LYS A 550 -43.96 10.92 27.40
C LYS A 550 -43.80 11.14 28.91
N ARG A 551 -42.57 11.35 29.39
CA ARG A 551 -42.22 12.25 30.53
C ARG A 551 -40.77 12.20 31.04
N TRP A 552 -39.95 11.24 30.63
CA TRP A 552 -38.74 10.91 31.39
C TRP A 552 -37.50 10.93 30.50
N LYS A 553 -36.75 12.04 30.53
CA LYS A 553 -35.28 12.13 30.39
C LYS A 553 -34.85 13.59 30.14
N LEU A 554 -33.76 14.00 30.80
CA LEU A 554 -33.20 15.36 30.96
C LEU A 554 -33.88 16.08 32.14
N ILE A 555 -33.25 16.31 33.28
CA ILE A 555 -32.01 17.06 33.48
C ILE A 555 -31.35 16.54 34.77
N GLN A 556 -30.12 16.01 34.73
CA GLN A 556 -29.25 16.10 35.91
C GLN A 556 -28.41 17.36 35.68
N THR A 557 -28.40 18.27 36.66
CA THR A 557 -27.49 19.42 36.58
C THR A 557 -26.05 18.92 36.66
N PRO A 558 -25.07 19.64 36.11
CA PRO A 558 -23.65 19.34 36.30
C PRO A 558 -23.31 19.10 37.78
N LEU A 559 -23.91 19.86 38.71
CA LEU A 559 -23.77 19.63 40.15
C LEU A 559 -24.20 18.21 40.56
N MET A 560 -25.37 17.74 40.11
CA MET A 560 -25.86 16.41 40.45
C MET A 560 -25.00 15.30 39.85
N ILE A 561 -24.44 15.52 38.65
CA ILE A 561 -23.50 14.59 38.01
C ILE A 561 -22.23 14.49 38.85
N ALA A 562 -21.62 15.63 39.24
CA ALA A 562 -20.43 15.66 40.08
C ALA A 562 -20.65 14.89 41.39
N ILE A 563 -21.77 15.11 42.08
CA ILE A 563 -22.10 14.42 43.34
C ILE A 563 -22.32 12.92 43.11
N LYS A 564 -23.04 12.54 42.06
CA LYS A 564 -23.34 11.14 41.77
C LYS A 564 -22.08 10.32 41.46
N GLU A 565 -21.13 10.91 40.74
CA GLU A 565 -19.85 10.26 40.38
C GLU A 565 -18.77 10.44 41.48
N GLY A 566 -19.07 11.16 42.56
CA GLY A 566 -18.17 11.35 43.70
C GLY A 566 -17.09 12.42 43.53
N TYR A 567 -17.24 13.32 42.57
CA TYR A 567 -16.31 14.45 42.33
C TYR A 567 -16.58 15.60 43.32
N CYS A 568 -16.24 15.40 44.59
CA CYS A 568 -16.50 16.33 45.68
C CYS A 568 -15.96 17.76 45.42
N GLU A 569 -14.71 17.88 44.95
CA GLU A 569 -14.10 19.18 44.65
C GLU A 569 -14.85 19.92 43.54
N ILE A 570 -15.24 19.22 42.47
CA ILE A 570 -16.04 19.78 41.37
C ILE A 570 -17.40 20.24 41.89
N ALA A 571 -18.05 19.42 42.73
CA ALA A 571 -19.33 19.78 43.34
C ALA A 571 -19.21 21.05 44.19
N ILE A 572 -18.15 21.18 45.00
CA ILE A 572 -17.87 22.37 45.81
C ILE A 572 -17.63 23.60 44.93
N LEU A 573 -16.84 23.49 43.85
CA LEU A 573 -16.60 24.58 42.90
C LEU A 573 -17.90 25.07 42.23
N LEU A 574 -18.79 24.15 41.86
CA LEU A 574 -20.10 24.48 41.29
C LEU A 574 -21.02 25.15 42.32
N LEU A 575 -20.98 24.72 43.59
CA LEU A 575 -21.76 25.32 44.68
C LEU A 575 -21.33 26.75 45.03
N GLN A 576 -20.03 27.06 44.89
CA GLN A 576 -19.50 28.40 45.11
C GLN A 576 -19.95 29.42 44.06
N ARG A 577 -20.39 28.97 42.87
CA ARG A 577 -20.91 29.85 41.81
C ARG A 577 -22.37 30.24 42.07
N THR A 578 -22.65 31.54 41.95
CA THR A 578 -23.99 32.10 42.07
C THR A 578 -24.91 31.56 40.96
N GLY A 579 -26.09 31.05 41.33
CA GLY A 579 -27.08 30.52 40.39
C GLY A 579 -27.23 28.99 40.37
N SER A 580 -26.46 28.26 41.18
CA SER A 580 -26.64 26.81 41.33
C SER A 580 -28.03 26.43 41.84
N ARG A 581 -28.76 25.60 41.08
CA ARG A 581 -30.09 25.09 41.46
C ARG A 581 -29.99 23.93 42.45
N ILE A 582 -29.75 24.27 43.71
CA ILE A 582 -29.52 23.29 44.79
C ILE A 582 -30.75 22.40 45.06
N ASN A 583 -31.95 22.97 44.94
CA ASN A 583 -33.22 22.28 45.20
C ASN A 583 -33.81 21.56 43.97
N PHE A 584 -33.09 21.51 42.85
CA PHE A 584 -33.58 20.84 41.64
C PHE A 584 -33.69 19.34 41.87
N GLN A 585 -34.83 18.74 41.51
CA GLN A 585 -35.09 17.31 41.61
C GLN A 585 -34.90 16.63 40.25
N ASN A 586 -34.12 15.55 40.21
CA ASN A 586 -34.00 14.72 39.00
C ASN A 586 -35.25 13.87 38.78
N TRP A 587 -35.21 12.98 37.78
CA TRP A 587 -36.31 12.07 37.46
C TRP A 587 -36.68 11.12 38.61
N ARG A 588 -35.79 10.82 39.56
CA ARG A 588 -36.08 10.04 40.76
C ARG A 588 -36.63 10.87 41.92
N GLY A 589 -36.80 12.19 41.74
CA GLY A 589 -37.16 13.11 42.82
C GLY A 589 -35.96 13.49 43.71
N GLU A 590 -34.75 13.00 43.40
CA GLU A 590 -33.57 13.23 44.23
C GLU A 590 -33.03 14.64 43.99
N THR A 591 -32.70 15.36 45.06
CA THR A 591 -31.99 16.65 45.03
C THR A 591 -30.48 16.44 45.12
N ALA A 592 -29.69 17.50 44.90
CA ALA A 592 -28.24 17.46 45.14
C ALA A 592 -27.91 17.03 46.58
N LEU A 593 -28.69 17.50 47.57
CA LEU A 593 -28.54 17.11 48.98
C LEU A 593 -28.81 15.61 49.20
N LEU A 594 -29.91 15.09 48.64
CA LEU A 594 -30.25 13.65 48.74
C LEU A 594 -29.15 12.77 48.13
N LEU A 595 -28.61 13.17 46.98
CA LEU A 595 -27.50 12.47 46.34
C LEU A 595 -26.23 12.50 47.19
N ALA A 596 -25.89 13.66 47.77
CA ALA A 596 -24.69 13.82 48.58
C ALA A 596 -24.72 12.99 49.86
N VAL A 597 -25.88 12.95 50.53
CA VAL A 597 -26.10 12.12 51.73
C VAL A 597 -26.04 10.64 51.38
N ARG A 598 -26.71 10.22 50.30
CA ARG A 598 -26.69 8.82 49.88
C ARG A 598 -25.28 8.34 49.50
N GLY A 599 -24.45 9.23 48.96
CA GLY A 599 -23.05 8.96 48.62
C GLY A 599 -22.07 9.11 49.79
N GLY A 600 -22.52 9.57 50.97
CA GLY A 600 -21.65 9.78 52.14
C GLY A 600 -20.68 10.97 52.01
N HIS A 601 -20.96 11.93 51.12
CA HIS A 601 -20.07 13.06 50.81
C HIS A 601 -20.20 14.18 51.86
N THR A 602 -19.61 13.98 53.04
CA THR A 602 -19.75 14.88 54.21
C THR A 602 -19.41 16.34 53.90
N GLU A 603 -18.29 16.60 53.22
CA GLU A 603 -17.86 17.97 52.88
C GLU A 603 -18.83 18.67 51.91
N VAL A 604 -19.38 17.93 50.95
CA VAL A 604 -20.37 18.46 50.00
C VAL A 604 -21.69 18.76 50.71
N VAL A 605 -22.12 17.89 51.64
CA VAL A 605 -23.31 18.12 52.47
C VAL A 605 -23.14 19.41 53.28
N GLU A 606 -21.99 19.61 53.92
CA GLU A 606 -21.71 20.84 54.67
C GLU A 606 -21.82 22.09 53.78
N HIS A 607 -21.20 22.08 52.60
CA HIS A 607 -21.25 23.20 51.66
C HIS A 607 -22.67 23.47 51.11
N ILE A 608 -23.46 22.43 50.88
CA ILE A 608 -24.87 22.58 50.48
C ILE A 608 -25.68 23.22 51.61
N LEU A 609 -25.50 22.78 52.86
CA LEU A 609 -26.23 23.29 54.03
C LEU A 609 -25.88 24.72 54.43
N ARG A 610 -24.66 25.18 54.10
CA ARG A 610 -24.27 26.59 54.24
C ARG A 610 -25.08 27.53 53.35
N ASN A 611 -25.71 27.02 52.27
CA ASN A 611 -26.55 27.84 51.40
C ASN A 611 -27.94 28.06 52.03
N PRO A 612 -28.35 29.30 52.33
CA PRO A 612 -29.61 29.57 53.03
C PRO A 612 -30.86 29.19 52.22
N ALA A 613 -30.74 29.02 50.90
CA ALA A 613 -31.85 28.66 50.03
C ALA A 613 -32.13 27.15 49.96
N VAL A 614 -31.31 26.30 50.61
CA VAL A 614 -31.51 24.84 50.60
C VAL A 614 -32.81 24.44 51.29
N ASN A 615 -33.56 23.52 50.67
CA ASN A 615 -34.72 22.90 51.29
C ASN A 615 -34.38 21.46 51.72
N VAL A 616 -34.17 21.28 53.01
CA VAL A 616 -33.82 19.98 53.63
C VAL A 616 -34.99 19.00 53.72
N HIS A 617 -36.22 19.46 53.48
CA HIS A 617 -37.45 18.66 53.60
C HIS A 617 -37.88 18.01 52.29
N LEU A 618 -37.21 18.29 51.17
CA LEU A 618 -37.53 17.66 49.89
C LEU A 618 -37.25 16.15 49.95
N THR A 619 -38.21 15.37 49.46
CA THR A 619 -38.15 13.91 49.42
C THR A 619 -37.96 13.40 48.00
N ASP A 620 -37.37 12.21 47.85
CA ASP A 620 -37.38 11.49 46.59
C ASP A 620 -38.79 10.98 46.22
N ASN A 621 -38.94 10.37 45.04
CA ASN A 621 -40.21 9.80 44.58
C ASN A 621 -40.71 8.64 45.46
N SER A 622 -39.87 8.08 46.32
CA SER A 622 -40.22 7.05 47.30
C SER A 622 -40.62 7.64 48.66
N GLY A 623 -40.58 8.97 48.81
CA GLY A 623 -40.95 9.67 50.04
C GLY A 623 -39.82 9.81 51.05
N HIS A 624 -38.57 9.46 50.69
CA HIS A 624 -37.45 9.53 51.63
C HIS A 624 -36.78 10.90 51.63
N SER A 625 -36.59 11.48 52.81
CA SER A 625 -35.87 12.73 53.03
C SER A 625 -34.36 12.49 53.19
N ALA A 626 -33.57 13.57 53.19
CA ALA A 626 -32.13 13.50 53.43
C ALA A 626 -31.81 12.88 54.81
N LEU A 627 -32.58 13.21 55.84
CA LEU A 627 -32.44 12.63 57.18
C LEU A 627 -32.74 11.12 57.20
N TRP A 628 -33.74 10.69 56.44
CA TRP A 628 -34.06 9.26 56.30
C TRP A 628 -32.88 8.50 55.67
N TRP A 629 -32.30 9.03 54.60
CA TRP A 629 -31.13 8.41 53.95
C TRP A 629 -29.92 8.37 54.88
N ALA A 630 -29.68 9.41 55.68
CA ALA A 630 -28.56 9.47 56.62
C ALA A 630 -28.66 8.46 57.77
N THR A 631 -29.87 8.03 58.14
CA THR A 631 -30.11 7.09 59.25
C THR A 631 -30.15 5.62 58.81
N HIS A 632 -30.53 5.35 57.56
CA HIS A 632 -30.72 3.99 57.05
C HIS A 632 -29.54 3.48 56.19
N LYS A 633 -28.62 4.37 55.80
CA LYS A 633 -27.31 4.02 55.23
C LYS A 633 -26.25 4.21 56.31
N GLU A 634 -25.11 3.51 56.20
CA GLU A 634 -23.88 3.73 57.00
C GLU A 634 -23.26 5.12 56.71
N SER A 635 -24.03 6.19 56.87
CA SER A 635 -23.56 7.56 56.73
C SER A 635 -22.81 7.96 58.00
N SER A 636 -21.80 8.82 57.87
CA SER A 636 -21.01 9.29 59.01
C SER A 636 -21.90 9.96 60.07
N SER A 637 -21.58 9.76 61.36
CA SER A 637 -22.25 10.44 62.48
C SER A 637 -22.27 11.97 62.30
N GLY A 638 -21.27 12.53 61.59
CA GLY A 638 -21.21 13.92 61.18
C GLY A 638 -22.36 14.36 60.26
N ILE A 639 -22.73 13.57 59.24
CA ILE A 639 -23.84 13.91 58.33
C ILE A 639 -25.17 13.93 59.08
N GLN A 640 -25.38 12.98 59.99
CA GLN A 640 -26.59 12.92 60.81
C GLN A 640 -26.72 14.17 61.69
N ARG A 641 -25.64 14.56 62.38
CA ARG A 641 -25.60 15.79 63.20
C ARG A 641 -25.88 17.05 62.36
N LEU A 642 -25.23 17.18 61.20
CA LEU A 642 -25.41 18.35 60.31
C LEU A 642 -26.85 18.48 59.82
N LEU A 643 -27.50 17.37 59.43
CA LEU A 643 -28.89 17.39 58.97
C LEU A 643 -29.89 17.68 60.10
N LEU A 644 -29.65 17.18 61.31
CA LEU A 644 -30.47 17.45 62.48
C LEU A 644 -30.44 18.94 62.84
N ILE A 645 -29.23 19.53 62.88
CA ILE A 645 -29.03 20.97 63.09
C ILE A 645 -29.74 21.78 62.00
N ALA A 646 -29.60 21.40 60.73
CA ALA A 646 -30.25 22.11 59.62
C ALA A 646 -31.78 22.01 59.68
N HIS A 647 -32.33 20.85 60.09
CA HIS A 647 -33.76 20.66 60.28
C HIS A 647 -34.32 21.54 61.41
N LEU A 648 -33.63 21.57 62.56
CA LEU A 648 -33.98 22.44 63.69
C LEU A 648 -33.89 23.92 63.31
N THR A 649 -32.83 24.31 62.59
CA THR A 649 -32.66 25.69 62.10
C THR A 649 -33.79 26.09 61.14
N ALA A 650 -34.24 25.17 60.26
CA ALA A 650 -35.37 25.42 59.37
C ALA A 650 -36.70 25.56 60.12
N GLN A 651 -36.93 24.75 61.16
CA GLN A 651 -38.12 24.86 62.02
C GLN A 651 -38.14 26.15 62.83
N VAL A 652 -37.00 26.56 63.39
CA VAL A 652 -36.86 27.84 64.11
C VAL A 652 -37.17 29.01 63.16
N ARG A 653 -36.59 29.04 61.95
CA ARG A 653 -36.89 30.09 60.95
C ARG A 653 -38.37 30.11 60.53
N ALA A 654 -39.01 28.95 60.41
CA ALA A 654 -40.44 28.88 60.13
C ALA A 654 -41.27 29.46 61.28
N TYR A 655 -40.86 29.24 62.53
CA TYR A 655 -41.50 29.80 63.72
C TYR A 655 -41.28 31.32 63.84
N GLU A 656 -40.06 31.82 63.63
CA GLU A 656 -39.75 33.26 63.58
C GLU A 656 -40.65 33.99 62.58
N LYS A 657 -40.86 33.40 61.40
CA LYS A 657 -41.72 33.95 60.36
C LYS A 657 -43.21 33.95 60.76
N CYS A 658 -43.65 33.03 61.61
CA CYS A 658 -45.02 32.96 62.12
C CYS A 658 -45.28 33.92 63.30
N VAL A 659 -44.26 34.19 64.13
CA VAL A 659 -44.40 34.98 65.37
C VAL A 659 -43.90 36.42 65.21
N GLY A 660 -43.16 36.74 64.15
CA GLY A 660 -42.70 38.10 63.85
C GLY A 660 -41.55 38.59 64.75
N THR A 661 -40.89 37.69 65.47
CA THR A 661 -39.79 37.98 66.39
C THR A 661 -38.48 37.35 65.89
N GLU A 662 -37.41 38.13 65.80
CA GLU A 662 -36.07 37.62 65.48
C GLU A 662 -35.50 36.87 66.70
N ILE A 663 -35.17 35.60 66.51
CA ILE A 663 -34.42 34.78 67.47
C ILE A 663 -32.98 34.75 66.98
N SER A 664 -32.11 35.55 67.60
CA SER A 664 -30.71 35.61 67.22
C SER A 664 -29.97 34.33 67.66
N LEU A 665 -29.83 33.38 66.74
CA LEU A 665 -28.90 32.27 66.88
C LEU A 665 -27.48 32.77 66.56
N HIS A 666 -26.71 33.12 67.59
CA HIS A 666 -25.30 33.51 67.42
C HIS A 666 -24.39 32.29 67.19
N GLN A 667 -23.25 32.60 66.56
CA GLN A 667 -22.46 31.80 65.64
C GLN A 667 -21.89 30.46 66.15
N TRP A 668 -21.71 29.56 65.18
CA TRP A 668 -21.11 28.23 65.24
C TRP A 668 -19.61 28.30 65.56
N ASN A 669 -19.23 28.21 66.83
CA ASN A 669 -17.90 27.79 67.28
C ASN A 669 -18.05 26.97 68.56
N ASP A 670 -17.53 25.74 68.54
CA ASP A 670 -17.38 24.83 69.70
C ASP A 670 -18.64 24.18 70.31
N GLY A 671 -19.69 23.93 69.52
CA GLY A 671 -20.74 22.96 69.89
C GLY A 671 -21.73 23.43 70.97
N ILE A 672 -21.81 24.73 71.26
CA ILE A 672 -22.75 25.31 72.21
C ILE A 672 -23.68 26.29 71.47
N PHE A 673 -25.00 26.07 71.54
CA PHE A 673 -25.99 27.07 71.17
C PHE A 673 -26.03 28.16 72.24
N ASN A 674 -25.68 29.41 71.89
CA ASN A 674 -26.10 30.56 72.67
C ASN A 674 -27.40 31.10 72.06
N VAL A 675 -28.54 30.74 72.66
CA VAL A 675 -29.84 31.33 72.31
C VAL A 675 -29.95 32.69 73.01
N GLY A 676 -29.61 33.76 72.30
CA GLY A 676 -29.82 35.12 72.77
C GLY A 676 -31.24 35.58 72.47
N ILE A 677 -32.05 35.79 73.51
CA ILE A 677 -33.38 36.44 73.39
C ILE A 677 -33.18 37.89 73.83
N ASP A 678 -33.54 38.85 72.97
CA ASP A 678 -33.42 40.28 73.29
C ASP A 678 -34.31 40.66 74.50
N TYR A 679 -33.89 41.65 75.28
CA TYR A 679 -34.46 41.97 76.61
C TYR A 679 -35.95 42.37 76.54
N ARG A 680 -36.43 42.86 75.39
CA ARG A 680 -37.86 43.15 75.18
C ARG A 680 -38.69 41.89 74.98
N THR A 681 -38.14 40.86 74.35
CA THR A 681 -38.82 39.58 74.09
C THR A 681 -38.87 38.72 75.35
N SER A 682 -37.87 38.79 76.24
CA SER A 682 -37.93 38.14 77.55
C SER A 682 -39.04 38.69 78.45
N GLN A 683 -39.33 40.00 78.37
CA GLN A 683 -40.46 40.60 79.11
C GLN A 683 -41.83 40.17 78.58
N GLN A 684 -42.00 40.00 77.26
CA GLN A 684 -43.25 39.49 76.69
C GLN A 684 -43.50 38.02 77.07
N LEU A 685 -42.45 37.19 77.12
CA LEU A 685 -42.50 35.80 77.58
C LEU A 685 -42.95 35.67 79.04
N CYS A 686 -42.55 36.60 79.92
CA CYS A 686 -42.96 36.61 81.33
C CYS A 686 -44.39 37.11 81.57
N SER A 687 -45.00 37.85 80.64
CA SER A 687 -46.36 38.41 80.80
C SER A 687 -47.53 37.48 80.46
N GLY A 688 -47.28 36.20 80.17
CA GLY A 688 -48.30 35.15 80.18
C GLY A 688 -49.37 35.16 79.07
N GLN A 689 -49.16 35.85 77.95
CA GLN A 689 -50.17 35.95 76.88
C GLN A 689 -50.00 35.04 75.66
N THR A 690 -49.09 34.06 75.68
CA THR A 690 -49.01 33.03 74.63
C THR A 690 -48.70 31.65 75.22
N ASN A 691 -49.13 30.57 74.56
CA ASN A 691 -48.88 29.18 74.92
C ASN A 691 -47.37 28.88 75.02
N ASN A 692 -46.80 29.18 76.20
CA ASN A 692 -45.38 29.11 76.53
C ASN A 692 -44.84 27.67 76.67
N SER A 693 -45.70 26.65 76.54
CA SER A 693 -45.32 25.24 76.62
C SER A 693 -44.54 24.77 75.40
N LEU A 694 -44.89 25.21 74.18
CA LEU A 694 -44.18 24.77 72.96
C LEU A 694 -42.79 25.41 72.83
N PHE A 695 -42.64 26.67 73.26
CA PHE A 695 -41.35 27.37 73.26
C PHE A 695 -40.38 26.79 74.29
N LEU A 696 -40.83 26.54 75.53
CA LEU A 696 -40.03 25.83 76.52
C LEU A 696 -39.71 24.41 76.05
N PHE A 697 -40.65 23.72 75.39
CA PHE A 697 -40.43 22.37 74.87
C PHE A 697 -39.40 22.36 73.74
N ILE A 698 -39.43 23.32 72.82
CA ILE A 698 -38.43 23.45 71.74
C ILE A 698 -37.05 23.80 72.32
N VAL A 699 -36.97 24.71 73.29
CA VAL A 699 -35.71 25.07 73.96
C VAL A 699 -35.16 23.92 74.81
N LEU A 700 -36.01 23.21 75.57
CA LEU A 700 -35.62 22.02 76.36
C LEU A 700 -35.25 20.84 75.46
N PHE A 701 -35.96 20.62 74.37
CA PHE A 701 -35.66 19.58 73.38
C PHE A 701 -34.34 19.88 72.67
N LEU A 702 -34.11 21.15 72.28
CA LEU A 702 -32.82 21.63 71.78
C LEU A 702 -31.70 21.40 72.81
N MET A 703 -31.90 21.74 74.08
CA MET A 703 -30.89 21.51 75.12
C MET A 703 -30.62 20.01 75.37
N VAL A 704 -31.64 19.15 75.33
CA VAL A 704 -31.49 17.71 75.55
C VAL A 704 -30.82 17.00 74.37
N GLU A 705 -31.11 17.37 73.12
CA GLU A 705 -30.42 16.81 71.96
C GLU A 705 -28.97 17.32 71.83
N ILE A 706 -28.73 18.61 72.13
CA ILE A 706 -27.36 19.15 72.17
C ILE A 706 -26.54 18.41 73.23
N TRP A 707 -27.10 18.19 74.43
CA TRP A 707 -26.42 17.46 75.50
C TRP A 707 -26.17 15.98 75.16
N ASN A 708 -27.12 15.29 74.52
CA ASN A 708 -26.92 13.90 74.08
C ASN A 708 -25.91 13.77 72.93
N SER A 709 -25.77 14.80 72.08
CA SER A 709 -24.79 14.81 70.97
C SER A 709 -23.36 15.14 71.40
N ALA A 710 -23.18 15.77 72.58
CA ALA A 710 -21.87 16.06 73.17
C ALA A 710 -21.31 14.88 74.00
N LEU A 711 -22.15 13.89 74.33
CA LEU A 711 -21.80 12.70 75.14
C LEU A 711 -21.52 11.43 74.32
N ALA A 712 -21.65 11.50 72.99
CA ALA A 712 -21.30 10.43 72.04
C ALA A 712 -20.31 10.95 71.00
#